data_AF-A0A067L862-F1
#
_entry.id   AF-A0A067L862-F1
#
_cell.length_a   1.000
_cell.length_b   1.000
_cell.length_c   1.000
_cell.angle_alpha   90.00
_cell.angle_beta   90.00
_cell.angle_gamma   90.00
#
_symmetry.space_group_name_H-M   'P 1'
#
loop_
_entity.id
_entity.type
_entity.pdbx_description
1 polymer ?
#
loop_
_entity_poly.entity_id
_entity_poly.type
_entity_poly.pdbx_seq_one_letter_code
_entity_poly.pdbx_strand_id
1 'polypeptide(L)'
;MASIGDIQYYWMIPIFLWLISILLLNLLKKVTQPTLDLPPSPPGLPFIGHLHFLSPVVTKCFSFLSSKYGPLLYLRFGSRPALLVSSASFATEIFKRNDVIFSNRPKTPFDDRLIFGEYGILNCPYGDYWRFMRKLCVTELVGIRQVERFIDVRNEEIQKRFLKKLLQKAHRIEYLDLGKELMKLTNNIICRMVMGTSCSKEDDEAERCREIVQGAIDLVGKLTVATTLGPLKKLGFWLNRKELNVITRKCDELLDKILEEHEDRAKRNNGDDKEVKDLLDILLQVCQDKDTKFKISKNHIKAFIMDLFLAGTDTSAATMQWIMAELCNHPMVFKKLREEIKSVIGTHRLVQESDIPNLHYLQAVVTETLRLYPQVPIMPRECREDCEIGGFDIPKDTAVLINAYSIMRDPEIWENPNKFYPERFLQEKEIKRQSNLNFLSFGAGRRSCPGSHLALSVIHRKLIELSILIWEDDEAERCREIVQGAIDLVGKLTVATTLGPLKKLGFWLNRKELNVITRKCDELLDKILEEHEDRAKRNNGDDKEVKDLLDILLQVCQDKDTKFKISKNHIKAFIMDLFVGGTDTSAATMQWIMAELSNHPKIFKKLRDEIKSVIGTNRLVQESDIPNLHYLQAVVTETLRLYPQVPIMPRECREDCEIGGFDIPKDTAVLINAYSIMRDPEIWENPNKFYPERFLQEKEIKMQNNLNFLSFGAGRRSCPGSHLALSVIHITIASMVQCFDWKFVGDGNGGNKVNMEAKAGMTFCLAHPLLCVPDLFLAGTDTSAATMQWIMAELCNHPMVFKKLREEIKSVIGTHRLVQESDIPNLHYLQAVVTETLRLYPQVPIMPRECREDCEIGGFDIPKDTAVLINAYSIMRDPEIWENPNKFYPERFLQEKEIKMQNNLNFLSFGAGRRSCPGSHLALSVIHITIASMVQCFDWKFVGDGNGGNKVNMEAKAGMTFCLAHPLLCVPVLHFNPFPA
;
A
#
# COMPACT_ATOMS: atom_id res chain seq x y z
N MET A 1 -1.10 -59.22 -10.97
CA MET A 1 -0.24 -58.38 -10.10
C MET A 1 1.14 -58.28 -10.74
N ALA A 2 1.43 -57.14 -11.35
CA ALA A 2 2.78 -56.59 -11.47
C ALA A 2 2.55 -55.08 -11.43
N SER A 3 3.16 -54.41 -10.44
CA SER A 3 2.85 -53.03 -10.11
C SER A 3 3.43 -52.07 -11.14
N ILE A 4 2.82 -50.89 -11.28
CA ILE A 4 3.25 -49.77 -12.13
C ILE A 4 4.68 -49.26 -11.79
N GLY A 5 5.32 -49.80 -10.73
CA GLY A 5 6.71 -49.53 -10.37
C GLY A 5 7.79 -50.20 -11.23
N ASP A 6 7.48 -51.27 -11.97
CA ASP A 6 8.52 -52.05 -12.68
C ASP A 6 8.85 -51.53 -14.09
N ILE A 7 7.99 -50.70 -14.70
CA ILE A 7 8.19 -50.19 -16.07
C ILE A 7 9.20 -49.02 -16.12
N GLN A 8 9.43 -48.31 -15.00
CA GLN A 8 10.41 -47.23 -14.94
C GLN A 8 11.87 -47.73 -14.93
N TYR A 9 12.13 -48.94 -14.44
CA TYR A 9 13.49 -49.49 -14.38
C TYR A 9 14.03 -49.98 -15.74
N TYR A 10 13.17 -50.49 -16.63
CA TYR A 10 13.58 -51.02 -17.94
C TYR A 10 14.01 -49.94 -18.94
N TRP A 11 13.59 -48.69 -18.78
CA TRP A 11 14.03 -47.56 -19.62
C TRP A 11 15.25 -46.83 -19.06
N MET A 12 15.49 -46.91 -17.75
CA MET A 12 16.64 -46.29 -17.08
C MET A 12 17.95 -46.99 -17.42
N ILE A 13 17.96 -48.33 -17.50
CA ILE A 13 19.17 -49.12 -17.76
C ILE A 13 19.74 -48.88 -19.18
N PRO A 14 18.95 -48.86 -20.27
CA PRO A 14 19.43 -48.51 -21.60
C PRO A 14 19.96 -47.07 -21.70
N ILE A 15 19.29 -46.11 -21.04
CA ILE A 15 19.71 -44.71 -20.99
C ILE A 15 21.04 -44.56 -20.23
N PHE A 16 21.20 -45.29 -19.13
CA PHE A 16 22.42 -45.30 -18.32
C PHE A 16 23.59 -45.96 -19.06
N LEU A 17 23.36 -47.11 -19.72
CA LEU A 17 24.36 -47.79 -20.56
C LEU A 17 24.73 -46.97 -21.81
N TRP A 18 23.77 -46.23 -22.38
CA TRP A 18 24.02 -45.31 -23.49
C TRP A 18 24.84 -44.08 -23.06
N LEU A 19 24.56 -43.51 -21.87
CA LEU A 19 25.37 -42.44 -21.28
C LEU A 19 26.80 -42.90 -20.96
N ILE A 20 26.98 -44.13 -20.46
CA ILE A 20 28.30 -44.74 -20.21
C ILE A 20 29.05 -45.01 -21.53
N SER A 21 28.35 -45.48 -22.57
CA SER A 21 28.94 -45.70 -23.89
C SER A 21 29.42 -44.39 -24.54
N ILE A 22 28.66 -43.31 -24.40
CA ILE A 22 29.08 -41.97 -24.86
C ILE A 22 30.21 -41.40 -24.00
N LEU A 23 30.22 -41.66 -22.69
CA LEU A 23 31.34 -41.28 -21.80
C LEU A 23 32.64 -41.97 -22.25
N LEU A 24 32.58 -43.27 -22.55
CA LEU A 24 33.70 -44.05 -23.06
C LEU A 24 34.15 -43.60 -24.46
N LEU A 25 33.21 -43.28 -25.36
CA LEU A 25 33.52 -42.75 -26.70
C LEU A 25 34.16 -41.35 -26.67
N ASN A 26 33.79 -40.50 -25.70
CA ASN A 26 34.41 -39.18 -25.50
C ASN A 26 35.77 -39.26 -24.78
N LEU A 27 35.98 -40.26 -23.92
CA LEU A 27 37.30 -40.56 -23.35
C LEU A 27 38.28 -41.10 -24.41
N LEU A 28 37.76 -41.77 -25.45
CA LEU A 28 38.54 -42.32 -26.57
C LEU A 28 38.79 -41.31 -27.71
N LYS A 29 38.00 -40.23 -27.81
CA LYS A 29 38.27 -39.13 -28.75
C LYS A 29 39.32 -38.18 -28.16
N LYS A 30 40.61 -38.49 -28.38
CA LYS A 30 41.67 -37.48 -28.41
C LYS A 30 41.38 -36.53 -29.57
N VAL A 31 40.60 -35.48 -29.30
CA VAL A 31 40.43 -34.37 -30.23
C VAL A 31 41.71 -33.56 -30.17
N THR A 32 42.55 -33.70 -31.20
CA THR A 32 43.62 -32.75 -31.51
C THR A 32 42.96 -31.45 -31.99
N GLN A 33 42.55 -30.62 -31.04
CA GLN A 33 42.22 -29.21 -31.30
C GLN A 33 43.49 -28.38 -31.08
N PRO A 34 43.71 -27.31 -31.86
CA PRO A 34 44.76 -26.35 -31.55
C PRO A 34 44.54 -25.83 -30.13
N THR A 35 45.63 -25.67 -29.37
CA THR A 35 45.60 -25.17 -27.99
C THR A 35 45.22 -23.68 -28.01
N LEU A 36 43.91 -23.41 -28.04
CA LEU A 36 43.36 -22.07 -27.84
C LEU A 36 43.67 -21.63 -26.40
N ASP A 37 44.13 -20.39 -26.24
CA ASP A 37 44.36 -19.80 -24.93
C ASP A 37 43.03 -19.26 -24.38
N LEU A 38 42.24 -20.16 -23.79
CA LEU A 38 40.90 -19.84 -23.30
C LEU A 38 40.94 -19.14 -21.93
N PRO A 39 39.95 -18.30 -21.60
CA PRO A 39 39.84 -17.70 -20.27
C PRO A 39 39.75 -18.76 -19.15
N PRO A 40 40.10 -18.39 -17.90
CA PRO A 40 40.05 -19.29 -16.76
C PRO A 40 38.69 -19.97 -16.60
N SER A 41 38.69 -21.27 -16.28
CA SER A 41 37.48 -22.07 -16.11
C SER A 41 37.47 -22.76 -14.74
N PRO A 42 36.40 -22.64 -13.95
CA PRO A 42 36.25 -23.43 -12.73
C PRO A 42 36.10 -24.93 -13.04
N PRO A 43 36.20 -25.82 -12.04
CA PRO A 43 36.03 -27.26 -12.27
C PRO A 43 34.62 -27.59 -12.79
N GLY A 44 34.54 -28.13 -14.01
CA GLY A 44 33.29 -28.54 -14.64
C GLY A 44 33.04 -30.06 -14.55
N LEU A 45 31.80 -30.48 -14.30
CA LEU A 45 31.42 -31.89 -14.33
C LEU A 45 31.29 -32.41 -15.77
N PRO A 46 31.51 -33.73 -16.02
CA PRO A 46 31.23 -34.35 -17.30
C PRO A 46 29.77 -34.12 -17.74
N PHE A 47 29.56 -33.90 -19.04
CA PHE A 47 28.26 -33.64 -19.70
C PHE A 47 27.51 -32.38 -19.32
N ILE A 48 27.30 -32.11 -18.03
CA ILE A 48 26.53 -30.95 -17.55
C ILE A 48 27.40 -29.68 -17.43
N GLY A 49 28.72 -29.84 -17.41
CA GLY A 49 29.66 -28.73 -17.23
C GLY A 49 29.45 -28.03 -15.89
N HIS A 50 29.10 -26.75 -15.95
CA HIS A 50 28.97 -25.83 -14.83
C HIS A 50 27.52 -25.63 -14.36
N LEU A 51 26.56 -26.38 -14.92
CA LEU A 51 25.15 -26.29 -14.51
C LEU A 51 24.94 -26.57 -13.00
N HIS A 52 25.80 -27.39 -12.40
CA HIS A 52 25.76 -27.72 -10.98
C HIS A 52 26.07 -26.55 -10.03
N PHE A 53 26.61 -25.43 -10.54
CA PHE A 53 26.80 -24.20 -9.76
C PHE A 53 25.56 -23.29 -9.77
N LEU A 54 24.55 -23.60 -10.59
CA LEU A 54 23.37 -22.75 -10.73
C LEU A 54 22.30 -23.12 -9.69
N SER A 55 21.77 -22.10 -9.04
CA SER A 55 20.55 -22.14 -8.24
C SER A 55 19.45 -21.34 -8.97
N PRO A 56 18.19 -21.31 -8.47
CA PRO A 56 17.15 -20.46 -9.04
C PRO A 56 17.54 -18.98 -9.18
N VAL A 57 18.46 -18.49 -8.34
CA VAL A 57 18.98 -17.11 -8.40
C VAL A 57 20.34 -17.08 -9.10
N VAL A 58 20.31 -17.26 -10.43
CA VAL A 58 21.49 -17.37 -11.29
C VAL A 58 22.48 -16.20 -11.15
N THR A 59 21.98 -14.99 -10.91
CA THR A 59 22.80 -13.78 -10.77
C THR A 59 23.77 -13.86 -9.59
N LYS A 60 23.30 -14.35 -8.44
CA LYS A 60 24.13 -14.54 -7.24
C LYS A 60 25.16 -15.64 -7.47
N CYS A 61 24.79 -16.73 -8.15
CA CYS A 61 25.72 -17.80 -8.54
C CYS A 61 26.86 -17.26 -9.40
N PHE A 62 26.55 -16.47 -10.43
CA PHE A 62 27.57 -15.86 -11.28
C PHE A 62 28.43 -14.84 -10.54
N SER A 63 27.84 -14.03 -9.66
CA SER A 63 28.61 -13.11 -8.82
C SER A 63 29.60 -13.85 -7.91
N PHE A 64 29.18 -14.95 -7.29
CA PHE A 64 30.04 -15.81 -6.47
C PHE A 64 31.15 -16.50 -7.27
N LEU A 65 30.85 -16.99 -8.49
CA LEU A 65 31.87 -17.58 -9.35
C LEU A 65 32.91 -16.53 -9.75
N SER A 66 32.48 -15.34 -10.13
CA SER A 66 33.38 -14.26 -10.53
C SER A 66 34.25 -13.76 -9.38
N SER A 67 33.72 -13.67 -8.16
CA SER A 67 34.52 -13.27 -7.00
C SER A 67 35.57 -14.32 -6.61
N LYS A 68 35.32 -15.60 -6.90
CA LYS A 68 36.23 -16.70 -6.57
C LYS A 68 37.27 -16.99 -7.65
N TYR A 69 36.89 -16.96 -8.92
CA TYR A 69 37.75 -17.41 -10.03
C TYR A 69 38.22 -16.27 -10.94
N GLY A 70 37.69 -15.07 -10.78
CA GLY A 70 38.08 -13.88 -11.53
C GLY A 70 36.97 -13.29 -12.41
N PRO A 71 37.17 -12.08 -12.96
CA PRO A 71 36.13 -11.31 -13.63
C PRO A 71 35.79 -11.76 -15.06
N LEU A 72 36.61 -12.62 -15.68
CA LEU A 72 36.38 -13.19 -17.02
C LEU A 72 36.53 -14.70 -16.92
N LEU A 73 35.43 -15.44 -17.12
CA LEU A 73 35.40 -16.89 -16.92
C LEU A 73 34.83 -17.62 -18.12
N TYR A 74 35.52 -18.69 -18.54
CA TYR A 74 35.01 -19.62 -19.53
C TYR A 74 34.19 -20.71 -18.84
N LEU A 75 32.88 -20.71 -19.09
CA LEU A 75 31.92 -21.67 -18.55
C LEU A 75 31.39 -22.57 -19.67
N ARG A 76 30.75 -23.65 -19.25
CA ARG A 76 30.13 -24.64 -20.13
C ARG A 76 28.82 -25.08 -19.52
N PHE A 77 27.69 -24.77 -20.17
CA PHE A 77 26.36 -25.21 -19.73
C PHE A 77 25.90 -26.36 -20.62
N GLY A 78 26.02 -27.58 -20.12
CA GLY A 78 25.82 -28.77 -20.92
C GLY A 78 26.84 -28.85 -22.06
N SER A 79 26.36 -28.78 -23.32
CA SER A 79 27.23 -28.76 -24.50
C SER A 79 27.59 -27.35 -25.00
N ARG A 80 27.07 -26.28 -24.39
CA ARG A 80 27.27 -24.91 -24.89
C ARG A 80 28.36 -24.17 -24.11
N PRO A 81 29.39 -23.64 -24.79
CA PRO A 81 30.36 -22.75 -24.16
C PRO A 81 29.73 -21.39 -23.88
N ALA A 82 30.10 -20.79 -22.75
CA ALA A 82 29.62 -19.49 -22.33
C ALA A 82 30.73 -18.70 -21.63
N LEU A 83 30.99 -17.48 -22.08
CA LEU A 83 31.92 -16.54 -21.46
C LEU A 83 31.17 -15.66 -20.45
N LEU A 84 31.48 -15.77 -19.16
CA LEU A 84 30.94 -14.90 -18.13
C LEU A 84 31.85 -13.67 -17.96
N VAL A 85 31.28 -12.49 -18.15
CA VAL A 85 32.00 -11.20 -18.07
C VAL A 85 31.45 -10.40 -16.90
N SER A 86 32.28 -10.11 -15.90
CA SER A 86 31.86 -9.46 -14.65
C SER A 86 32.68 -8.21 -14.29
N SER A 87 33.52 -7.71 -15.19
CA SER A 87 34.25 -6.44 -15.04
C SER A 87 33.83 -5.41 -16.10
N ALA A 88 33.80 -4.14 -15.71
CA ALA A 88 33.50 -3.02 -16.60
C ALA A 88 34.54 -2.84 -17.72
N SER A 89 35.81 -3.20 -17.50
CA SER A 89 36.86 -3.07 -18.51
C SER A 89 36.62 -4.01 -19.69
N PHE A 90 36.34 -5.29 -19.42
CA PHE A 90 36.00 -6.28 -20.44
C PHE A 90 34.65 -5.98 -21.10
N ALA A 91 33.65 -5.54 -20.32
CA ALA A 91 32.39 -5.07 -20.90
C ALA A 91 32.61 -3.89 -21.87
N THR A 92 33.55 -2.98 -21.55
CA THR A 92 33.92 -1.87 -22.42
C THR A 92 34.61 -2.33 -23.70
N GLU A 93 35.53 -3.29 -23.61
CA GLU A 93 36.14 -3.89 -24.78
C GLU A 93 35.09 -4.54 -25.71
N ILE A 94 34.15 -5.29 -25.13
CA ILE A 94 33.07 -5.95 -25.87
C ILE A 94 32.12 -4.94 -26.51
N PHE A 95 31.66 -3.91 -25.77
CA PHE A 95 30.64 -2.98 -26.26
C PHE A 95 31.17 -1.80 -27.08
N LYS A 96 32.47 -1.51 -27.04
CA LYS A 96 33.07 -0.42 -27.83
C LYS A 96 33.97 -0.94 -28.94
N ARG A 97 34.95 -1.79 -28.61
CA ARG A 97 35.96 -2.26 -29.56
C ARG A 97 35.41 -3.36 -30.46
N ASN A 98 34.69 -4.31 -29.87
CA ASN A 98 34.20 -5.52 -30.55
C ASN A 98 32.66 -5.56 -30.70
N ASP A 99 31.98 -4.41 -30.67
CA ASP A 99 30.51 -4.31 -30.60
C ASP A 99 29.79 -5.10 -31.71
N VAL A 100 30.31 -5.05 -32.95
CA VAL A 100 29.71 -5.76 -34.09
C VAL A 100 29.83 -7.28 -33.97
N ILE A 101 30.94 -7.76 -33.39
CA ILE A 101 31.22 -9.20 -33.16
C ILE A 101 30.23 -9.76 -32.15
N PHE A 102 29.89 -8.99 -31.12
CA PHE A 102 29.00 -9.40 -30.04
C PHE A 102 27.57 -8.85 -30.18
N SER A 103 27.17 -8.40 -31.37
CA SER A 103 25.83 -7.83 -31.61
C SER A 103 24.71 -8.87 -31.81
N ASN A 104 25.02 -10.17 -31.83
CA ASN A 104 24.02 -11.24 -31.90
C ASN A 104 23.57 -11.69 -30.50
N ARG A 105 22.40 -12.33 -30.43
CA ARG A 105 21.96 -13.09 -29.25
C ARG A 105 22.16 -14.59 -29.50
N PRO A 106 22.36 -15.41 -28.45
CA PRO A 106 22.49 -16.85 -28.60
C PRO A 106 21.26 -17.45 -29.28
N LYS A 107 21.46 -18.19 -30.37
CA LYS A 107 20.36 -18.80 -31.12
C LYS A 107 19.63 -19.86 -30.31
N THR A 108 18.30 -19.87 -30.36
CA THR A 108 17.54 -21.01 -29.85
C THR A 108 17.29 -22.01 -30.99
N PRO A 109 17.39 -23.33 -30.79
CA PRO A 109 17.28 -24.32 -31.85
C PRO A 109 15.91 -24.38 -32.54
N PHE A 110 14.97 -23.53 -32.14
CA PHE A 110 13.57 -23.51 -32.56
C PHE A 110 13.13 -22.10 -32.96
N ASP A 111 14.07 -21.22 -33.32
CA ASP A 111 13.83 -19.81 -33.66
C ASP A 111 12.73 -19.64 -34.72
N ASP A 112 12.56 -20.53 -35.70
CA ASP A 112 11.49 -20.40 -36.71
C ASP A 112 10.06 -20.69 -36.21
N ARG A 113 9.91 -21.29 -35.01
CA ARG A 113 8.62 -21.74 -34.45
C ARG A 113 8.33 -21.23 -33.04
N LEU A 114 9.24 -20.48 -32.43
CA LEU A 114 8.95 -19.71 -31.22
C LEU A 114 7.92 -18.63 -31.56
N ILE A 115 7.20 -18.14 -30.56
CA ILE A 115 6.37 -16.94 -30.65
C ILE A 115 7.22 -15.82 -31.28
N PHE A 116 7.00 -15.64 -32.57
CA PHE A 116 7.60 -14.69 -33.51
C PHE A 116 9.11 -14.73 -33.84
N GLY A 117 9.86 -15.73 -33.38
CA GLY A 117 11.16 -16.12 -33.97
C GLY A 117 12.17 -15.02 -34.32
N GLU A 118 12.78 -15.09 -35.52
CA GLU A 118 13.67 -14.06 -36.05
C GLU A 118 12.93 -12.83 -36.61
N TYR A 119 11.58 -12.81 -36.59
CA TYR A 119 10.77 -11.70 -37.11
C TYR A 119 10.71 -10.49 -36.16
N GLY A 120 11.11 -10.64 -34.89
CA GLY A 120 11.17 -9.56 -33.89
C GLY A 120 12.52 -8.84 -33.85
N ILE A 121 12.61 -7.71 -33.14
CA ILE A 121 13.86 -6.96 -32.92
C ILE A 121 14.72 -7.55 -31.79
N LEU A 122 14.11 -8.27 -30.85
CA LEU A 122 14.80 -8.81 -29.67
C LEU A 122 15.82 -9.90 -30.03
N ASN A 123 15.43 -10.87 -30.85
CA ASN A 123 16.22 -12.08 -31.16
C ASN A 123 16.84 -12.10 -32.56
N CYS A 124 16.38 -11.27 -33.51
CA CYS A 124 16.92 -11.31 -34.87
C CYS A 124 18.44 -11.01 -34.89
N PRO A 125 19.20 -11.65 -35.80
CA PRO A 125 20.64 -11.41 -35.94
C PRO A 125 20.93 -9.97 -36.38
N TYR A 126 22.13 -9.48 -36.05
CA TYR A 126 22.55 -8.16 -36.47
C TYR A 126 22.74 -8.12 -37.99
N GLY A 127 21.98 -7.26 -38.67
CA GLY A 127 21.95 -7.16 -40.12
C GLY A 127 21.22 -5.90 -40.59
N ASP A 128 20.86 -5.84 -41.87
CA ASP A 128 20.11 -4.70 -42.42
C ASP A 128 18.70 -4.59 -41.83
N TYR A 129 17.99 -5.72 -41.66
CA TYR A 129 16.66 -5.76 -41.04
C TYR A 129 16.67 -5.19 -39.61
N TRP A 130 17.57 -5.68 -38.75
CA TRP A 130 17.69 -5.17 -37.39
C TRP A 130 18.01 -3.67 -37.38
N ARG A 131 18.90 -3.19 -38.25
CA ARG A 131 19.24 -1.76 -38.35
C ARG A 131 18.03 -0.91 -38.76
N PHE A 132 17.24 -1.39 -39.72
CA PHE A 132 16.01 -0.76 -40.17
C PHE A 132 14.99 -0.66 -39.03
N MET A 133 14.65 -1.79 -38.40
CA MET A 133 13.70 -1.82 -37.28
C MET A 133 14.18 -1.00 -36.07
N ARG A 134 15.50 -1.03 -35.79
CA ARG A 134 16.09 -0.22 -34.72
C ARG A 134 15.92 1.27 -35.00
N LYS A 135 16.19 1.72 -36.24
CA LYS A 135 16.00 3.12 -36.64
C LYS A 135 14.54 3.52 -36.50
N LEU A 136 13.63 2.72 -37.07
CA LEU A 136 12.18 2.97 -36.99
C LEU A 136 11.69 3.07 -35.54
N CYS A 137 12.13 2.14 -34.68
CA CYS A 137 11.80 2.13 -33.26
C CYS A 137 12.23 3.42 -32.55
N VAL A 138 13.49 3.84 -32.71
CA VAL A 138 14.04 5.00 -31.98
C VAL A 138 13.58 6.35 -32.56
N THR A 139 13.26 6.45 -33.85
CA THR A 139 12.84 7.72 -34.47
C THR A 139 11.33 7.90 -34.51
N GLU A 140 10.58 6.88 -34.91
CA GLU A 140 9.14 6.99 -35.22
C GLU A 140 8.23 6.38 -34.16
N LEU A 141 8.74 5.52 -33.26
CA LEU A 141 7.88 4.78 -32.32
C LEU A 141 8.07 5.20 -30.86
N VAL A 142 9.26 4.97 -30.30
CA VAL A 142 9.59 5.27 -28.89
C VAL A 142 10.56 6.43 -28.73
N GLY A 143 10.77 7.22 -29.80
CA GLY A 143 11.55 8.46 -29.76
C GLY A 143 10.88 9.53 -28.89
N ILE A 144 11.68 10.51 -28.43
CA ILE A 144 11.24 11.57 -27.48
C ILE A 144 9.94 12.24 -27.95
N ARG A 145 9.90 12.73 -29.20
CA ARG A 145 8.73 13.39 -29.79
C ARG A 145 7.47 12.50 -29.82
N GLN A 146 7.65 11.21 -30.03
CA GLN A 146 6.54 10.26 -30.08
C GLN A 146 6.05 9.92 -28.67
N VAL A 147 6.96 9.76 -27.71
CA VAL A 147 6.60 9.61 -26.28
C VAL A 147 5.82 10.83 -25.79
N GLU A 148 6.19 12.05 -26.17
CA GLU A 148 5.46 13.28 -25.84
C GLU A 148 4.03 13.30 -26.41
N ARG A 149 3.81 12.79 -27.63
CA ARG A 149 2.46 12.69 -28.22
C ARG A 149 1.48 11.84 -27.41
N PHE A 150 1.97 10.86 -26.66
CA PHE A 150 1.15 9.99 -25.82
C PHE A 150 1.09 10.45 -24.35
N ILE A 151 1.45 11.70 -24.04
CA ILE A 151 1.39 12.22 -22.68
C ILE A 151 -0.01 12.13 -22.09
N ASP A 152 -1.05 12.41 -22.87
CA ASP A 152 -2.44 12.35 -22.42
C ASP A 152 -2.92 10.94 -22.09
N VAL A 153 -2.45 9.94 -22.84
CA VAL A 153 -2.71 8.53 -22.53
C VAL A 153 -2.13 8.16 -21.17
N ARG A 154 -0.87 8.55 -20.92
CA ARG A 154 -0.23 8.34 -19.61
C ARG A 154 -0.93 9.12 -18.50
N ASN A 155 -1.27 10.40 -18.73
CA ASN A 155 -2.01 11.25 -17.80
C ASN A 155 -3.30 10.56 -17.37
N GLU A 156 -4.07 10.04 -18.32
CA GLU A 156 -5.38 9.46 -18.06
C GLU A 156 -5.29 8.15 -17.27
N GLU A 157 -4.43 7.21 -17.68
CA GLU A 157 -4.25 5.93 -16.96
C GLU A 157 -3.73 6.15 -15.54
N ILE A 158 -2.79 7.09 -15.38
CA ILE A 158 -2.17 7.40 -14.09
C ILE A 158 -3.17 8.14 -13.19
N GLN A 159 -3.70 9.28 -13.62
CA GLN A 159 -4.47 10.18 -12.75
C GLN A 159 -5.92 9.75 -12.59
N LYS A 160 -6.60 9.38 -13.68
CA LYS A 160 -8.05 9.11 -13.64
C LYS A 160 -8.36 7.69 -13.17
N ARG A 161 -7.46 6.73 -13.40
CA ARG A 161 -7.71 5.31 -13.12
C ARG A 161 -6.91 4.82 -11.92
N PHE A 162 -5.59 4.86 -11.99
CA PHE A 162 -4.73 4.31 -10.95
C PHE A 162 -4.82 5.10 -9.63
N LEU A 163 -4.62 6.43 -9.65
CA LEU A 163 -4.69 7.24 -8.42
C LEU A 163 -6.07 7.21 -7.78
N LYS A 164 -7.14 7.28 -8.59
CA LYS A 164 -8.51 7.17 -8.08
C LYS A 164 -8.72 5.84 -7.32
N LYS A 165 -8.23 4.73 -7.86
CA LYS A 165 -8.29 3.41 -7.22
C LYS A 165 -7.46 3.36 -5.93
N LEU A 166 -6.27 3.96 -5.93
CA LEU A 166 -5.45 4.07 -4.71
C LEU A 166 -6.15 4.90 -3.63
N LEU A 167 -6.71 6.06 -3.98
CA LEU A 167 -7.44 6.92 -3.06
C LEU A 167 -8.66 6.20 -2.47
N GLN A 168 -9.39 5.45 -3.30
CA GLN A 168 -10.52 4.62 -2.83
C GLN A 168 -10.07 3.56 -1.84
N LYS A 169 -8.96 2.87 -2.10
CA LYS A 169 -8.42 1.85 -1.20
C LYS A 169 -7.81 2.44 0.08
N ALA A 170 -7.14 3.59 -0.03
CA ALA A 170 -6.61 4.33 1.10
C ALA A 170 -7.74 4.78 2.04
N HIS A 171 -8.84 5.30 1.47
CA HIS A 171 -10.02 5.68 2.24
C HIS A 171 -10.67 4.50 2.97
N ARG A 172 -10.51 3.28 2.46
CA ARG A 172 -11.00 2.04 3.06
C ARG A 172 -9.97 1.33 3.94
N ILE A 173 -8.75 1.85 4.04
CA ILE A 173 -7.63 1.26 4.78
C ILE A 173 -7.40 -0.21 4.35
N GLU A 174 -7.46 -0.45 3.03
CA GLU A 174 -7.24 -1.78 2.45
C GLU A 174 -5.77 -2.00 2.05
N TYR A 175 -5.26 -3.19 2.33
CA TYR A 175 -3.96 -3.61 1.80
C TYR A 175 -3.98 -3.71 0.26
N LEU A 176 -2.86 -3.33 -0.35
CA LEU A 176 -2.70 -3.30 -1.79
C LEU A 176 -1.52 -4.16 -2.25
N ASP A 177 -1.78 -5.07 -3.18
CA ASP A 177 -0.74 -5.68 -3.99
C ASP A 177 -0.27 -4.67 -5.04
N LEU A 178 0.72 -3.86 -4.67
CA LEU A 178 1.25 -2.79 -5.51
C LEU A 178 1.87 -3.34 -6.81
N GLY A 179 2.46 -4.54 -6.78
CA GLY A 179 3.06 -5.17 -7.96
C GLY A 179 2.03 -5.45 -9.04
N LYS A 180 0.89 -6.06 -8.67
CA LYS A 180 -0.22 -6.31 -9.62
C LYS A 180 -0.81 -5.01 -10.18
N GLU A 181 -0.99 -4.00 -9.36
CA GLU A 181 -1.56 -2.73 -9.81
C GLU A 181 -0.60 -1.94 -10.71
N LEU A 182 0.70 -1.93 -10.41
CA LEU A 182 1.72 -1.33 -11.26
C LEU A 182 1.82 -2.05 -12.61
N MET A 183 1.72 -3.38 -12.62
CA MET A 183 1.70 -4.17 -13.85
C MET A 183 0.46 -3.89 -14.70
N LYS A 184 -0.73 -3.77 -14.08
CA LYS A 184 -1.96 -3.34 -14.78
C LYS A 184 -1.78 -1.97 -15.43
N LEU A 185 -1.20 -1.02 -14.69
CA LEU A 185 -0.94 0.32 -15.19
C LEU A 185 0.01 0.33 -16.39
N THR A 186 1.17 -0.33 -16.28
CA THR A 186 2.15 -0.37 -17.37
C THR A 186 1.59 -1.08 -18.60
N ASN A 187 0.84 -2.17 -18.42
CA ASN A 187 0.13 -2.84 -19.51
C ASN A 187 -0.82 -1.89 -20.23
N ASN A 188 -1.68 -1.18 -19.49
CA ASN A 188 -2.64 -0.27 -20.11
C ASN A 188 -1.97 0.88 -20.86
N ILE A 189 -0.89 1.45 -20.31
CA ILE A 189 -0.12 2.50 -20.98
C ILE A 189 0.46 1.96 -22.30
N ILE A 190 1.15 0.80 -22.27
CA ILE A 190 1.76 0.24 -23.48
C ILE A 190 0.69 -0.18 -24.49
N CYS A 191 -0.41 -0.82 -24.08
CA CYS A 191 -1.48 -1.21 -25.00
C CYS A 191 -2.14 -0.01 -25.67
N ARG A 192 -2.43 1.05 -24.94
CA ARG A 192 -3.03 2.26 -25.51
C ARG A 192 -2.09 3.01 -26.43
N MET A 193 -0.79 3.01 -26.12
CA MET A 193 0.22 3.62 -26.98
C MET A 193 0.45 2.80 -28.26
N VAL A 194 0.48 1.46 -28.13
CA VAL A 194 0.83 0.57 -29.25
C VAL A 194 -0.36 0.27 -30.16
N MET A 195 -1.54 0.03 -29.58
CA MET A 195 -2.72 -0.54 -30.26
C MET A 195 -3.98 0.31 -30.09
N GLY A 196 -3.88 1.53 -29.51
CA GLY A 196 -5.03 2.40 -29.29
C GLY A 196 -6.11 1.86 -28.35
N THR A 197 -5.91 0.68 -27.76
CA THR A 197 -6.88 -0.04 -26.93
C THR A 197 -6.37 -0.21 -25.51
N SER A 198 -7.29 -0.12 -24.54
CA SER A 198 -7.00 -0.43 -23.14
C SER A 198 -7.46 -1.84 -22.87
N CYS A 199 -6.63 -2.66 -22.21
CA CYS A 199 -7.01 -4.01 -21.80
C CYS A 199 -8.12 -4.03 -20.73
N SER A 200 -8.54 -2.87 -20.22
CA SER A 200 -9.39 -2.77 -19.02
C SER A 200 -10.88 -2.54 -19.29
N LYS A 201 -11.37 -2.70 -20.53
CA LYS A 201 -12.81 -2.52 -20.81
C LYS A 201 -13.64 -3.69 -20.29
N GLU A 202 -13.04 -4.87 -20.18
CA GLU A 202 -13.58 -6.05 -19.52
C GLU A 202 -12.41 -6.65 -18.70
N ASP A 203 -12.60 -6.91 -17.39
CA ASP A 203 -11.54 -7.47 -16.53
C ASP A 203 -10.96 -8.80 -17.07
N ASP A 204 -11.67 -9.47 -18.00
CA ASP A 204 -11.32 -10.74 -18.64
C ASP A 204 -10.25 -10.61 -19.76
N GLU A 205 -10.25 -9.54 -20.57
CA GLU A 205 -9.30 -9.41 -21.70
C GLU A 205 -7.87 -9.04 -21.24
N ALA A 206 -7.73 -8.17 -20.21
CA ALA A 206 -6.43 -7.88 -19.59
C ALA A 206 -5.80 -9.11 -18.94
N GLU A 207 -6.60 -9.89 -18.24
CA GLU A 207 -6.11 -11.10 -17.57
C GLU A 207 -5.70 -12.13 -18.62
N ARG A 208 -6.48 -12.29 -19.70
CA ARG A 208 -6.13 -13.14 -20.84
C ARG A 208 -4.82 -12.73 -21.53
N CYS A 209 -4.57 -11.43 -21.72
CA CYS A 209 -3.29 -10.94 -22.27
C CYS A 209 -2.12 -11.24 -21.33
N ARG A 210 -2.30 -11.05 -20.02
CA ARG A 210 -1.28 -11.36 -19.00
C ARG A 210 -0.95 -12.86 -18.98
N GLU A 211 -1.96 -13.73 -19.00
CA GLU A 211 -1.77 -15.18 -19.03
C GLU A 211 -0.95 -15.65 -20.24
N ILE A 212 -1.23 -15.08 -21.41
CA ILE A 212 -0.51 -15.38 -22.65
C ILE A 212 0.95 -14.96 -22.53
N VAL A 213 1.22 -13.76 -21.99
CA VAL A 213 2.58 -13.25 -21.77
C VAL A 213 3.35 -14.09 -20.76
N GLN A 214 2.77 -14.39 -19.60
CA GLN A 214 3.44 -15.18 -18.58
C GLN A 214 3.78 -16.58 -19.11
N GLY A 215 2.83 -17.20 -19.82
CA GLY A 215 3.07 -18.48 -20.49
C GLY A 215 4.21 -18.41 -21.52
N ALA A 216 4.30 -17.33 -22.29
CA ALA A 216 5.38 -17.12 -23.26
C ALA A 216 6.76 -17.01 -22.57
N ILE A 217 6.85 -16.25 -21.47
CA ILE A 217 8.09 -16.11 -20.68
C ILE A 217 8.54 -17.45 -20.11
N ASP A 218 7.62 -18.19 -19.49
CA ASP A 218 7.90 -19.50 -18.89
C ASP A 218 8.41 -20.49 -19.94
N LEU A 219 7.77 -20.49 -21.12
CA LEU A 219 8.15 -21.34 -22.23
C LEU A 219 9.54 -20.99 -22.79
N VAL A 220 9.86 -19.70 -22.94
CA VAL A 220 11.20 -19.25 -23.35
C VAL A 220 12.27 -19.72 -22.36
N GLY A 221 11.98 -19.66 -21.06
CA GLY A 221 12.85 -20.21 -20.01
C GLY A 221 13.09 -21.71 -20.17
N LYS A 222 12.02 -22.50 -20.30
CA LYS A 222 12.08 -23.97 -20.51
C LYS A 222 12.86 -24.33 -21.77
N LEU A 223 12.62 -23.63 -22.88
CA LEU A 223 13.30 -23.87 -24.16
C LEU A 223 14.78 -23.48 -24.10
N THR A 224 15.13 -22.42 -23.37
CA THR A 224 16.53 -22.02 -23.12
C THR A 224 17.30 -23.14 -22.42
N VAL A 225 16.72 -23.75 -21.38
CA VAL A 225 17.30 -24.91 -20.69
C VAL A 225 17.43 -26.10 -21.65
N ALA A 226 16.41 -26.39 -22.46
CA ALA A 226 16.47 -27.46 -23.46
C ALA A 226 17.62 -27.30 -24.47
N THR A 227 18.05 -26.07 -24.75
CA THR A 227 19.19 -25.81 -25.65
C THR A 227 20.53 -26.24 -25.08
N THR A 228 20.64 -26.37 -23.75
CA THR A 228 21.87 -26.82 -23.07
C THR A 228 22.10 -28.33 -23.22
N LEU A 229 21.08 -29.09 -23.63
CA LEU A 229 21.12 -30.56 -23.78
C LEU A 229 21.86 -31.05 -25.04
N GLY A 230 22.42 -30.15 -25.85
CA GLY A 230 23.25 -30.51 -27.01
C GLY A 230 22.54 -31.40 -28.04
N PRO A 231 23.03 -32.62 -28.34
CA PRO A 231 22.39 -33.53 -29.31
C PRO A 231 20.92 -33.86 -28.97
N LEU A 232 20.56 -33.82 -27.68
CA LEU A 232 19.20 -34.12 -27.18
C LEU A 232 18.25 -32.92 -27.23
N LYS A 233 18.65 -31.77 -27.79
CA LYS A 233 17.79 -30.58 -27.91
C LYS A 233 16.41 -30.86 -28.50
N LYS A 234 16.30 -31.80 -29.44
CA LYS A 234 15.03 -32.23 -30.08
C LYS A 234 14.04 -32.83 -29.07
N LEU A 235 14.53 -33.51 -28.02
CA LEU A 235 13.71 -34.09 -26.96
C LEU A 235 13.09 -33.00 -26.08
N GLY A 236 13.88 -32.00 -25.68
CA GLY A 236 13.38 -30.85 -24.91
C GLY A 236 12.32 -30.05 -25.66
N PHE A 237 12.42 -29.94 -26.98
CA PHE A 237 11.34 -29.38 -27.81
C PHE A 237 10.10 -30.26 -27.88
N TRP A 238 10.28 -31.57 -28.07
CA TRP A 238 9.15 -32.50 -28.11
C TRP A 238 8.31 -32.44 -26.84
N LEU A 239 8.96 -32.37 -25.66
CA LEU A 239 8.32 -32.23 -24.36
C LEU A 239 7.47 -30.95 -24.23
N ASN A 240 7.93 -29.84 -24.80
CA ASN A 240 7.27 -28.53 -24.69
C ASN A 240 6.41 -28.16 -25.93
N ARG A 241 6.30 -29.06 -26.92
CA ARG A 241 5.65 -28.78 -28.21
C ARG A 241 4.18 -28.40 -28.07
N LYS A 242 3.45 -29.07 -27.18
CA LYS A 242 2.01 -28.79 -26.96
C LYS A 242 1.81 -27.38 -26.40
N GLU A 243 2.59 -27.02 -25.38
CA GLU A 243 2.55 -25.71 -24.73
C GLU A 243 2.94 -24.60 -25.71
N LEU A 244 4.00 -24.80 -26.51
CA LEU A 244 4.42 -23.89 -27.58
C LEU A 244 3.31 -23.64 -28.61
N ASN A 245 2.66 -24.69 -29.11
CA ASN A 245 1.59 -24.54 -30.09
C ASN A 245 0.39 -23.78 -29.52
N VAL A 246 0.02 -24.04 -28.26
CA VAL A 246 -1.11 -23.37 -27.60
C VAL A 246 -0.84 -21.88 -27.44
N ILE A 247 0.33 -21.51 -26.92
CA ILE A 247 0.66 -20.11 -26.68
C ILE A 247 0.84 -19.35 -28.00
N THR A 248 1.54 -19.94 -28.98
CA THR A 248 1.71 -19.33 -30.31
C THR A 248 0.36 -19.05 -30.98
N ARG A 249 -0.57 -20.00 -30.94
CA ARG A 249 -1.92 -19.82 -31.49
C ARG A 249 -2.68 -18.70 -30.79
N LYS A 250 -2.64 -18.66 -29.44
CA LYS A 250 -3.30 -17.60 -28.66
C LYS A 250 -2.74 -16.21 -28.97
N CYS A 251 -1.42 -16.08 -29.11
CA CYS A 251 -0.78 -14.82 -29.52
C CYS A 251 -1.21 -14.40 -30.94
N ASP A 252 -1.22 -15.35 -31.87
CA ASP A 252 -1.55 -15.07 -33.27
C ASP A 252 -3.01 -14.63 -33.44
N GLU A 253 -3.95 -15.36 -32.82
CA GLU A 253 -5.38 -15.03 -32.79
C GLU A 253 -5.64 -13.63 -32.21
N LEU A 254 -4.94 -13.26 -31.12
CA LEU A 254 -5.07 -11.94 -30.50
C LEU A 254 -4.58 -10.83 -31.42
N LEU A 255 -3.39 -10.99 -32.00
CA LEU A 255 -2.78 -9.95 -32.83
C LEU A 255 -3.43 -9.83 -34.21
N ASP A 256 -3.95 -10.92 -34.78
CA ASP A 256 -4.75 -10.86 -36.02
C ASP A 256 -6.02 -10.05 -35.82
N LYS A 257 -6.76 -10.30 -34.74
CA LYS A 257 -7.95 -9.51 -34.40
C LYS A 257 -7.62 -8.01 -34.31
N ILE A 258 -6.52 -7.66 -33.63
CA ILE A 258 -6.08 -6.27 -33.48
C ILE A 258 -5.67 -5.67 -34.83
N LEU A 259 -4.91 -6.41 -35.66
CA LEU A 259 -4.51 -5.94 -36.99
C LEU A 259 -5.71 -5.70 -37.91
N GLU A 260 -6.69 -6.61 -37.92
CA GLU A 260 -7.92 -6.47 -38.71
C GLU A 260 -8.73 -5.24 -38.28
N GLU A 261 -8.88 -5.02 -36.97
CA GLU A 261 -9.59 -3.84 -36.44
C GLU A 261 -8.94 -2.51 -36.87
N HIS A 262 -7.61 -2.45 -36.92
CA HIS A 262 -6.88 -1.25 -37.37
C HIS A 262 -6.93 -1.07 -38.89
N GLU A 263 -6.84 -2.16 -39.67
CA GLU A 263 -7.01 -2.10 -41.13
C GLU A 263 -8.41 -1.62 -41.51
N ASP A 264 -9.44 -2.07 -40.79
CA ASP A 264 -10.80 -1.62 -40.99
C ASP A 264 -11.03 -0.18 -40.56
N ARG A 265 -10.40 0.26 -39.46
CA ARG A 265 -10.43 1.66 -39.03
C ARG A 265 -9.79 2.58 -40.09
N ALA A 266 -8.63 2.18 -40.62
CA ALA A 266 -7.94 2.91 -41.67
C ALA A 266 -8.79 3.04 -42.96
N LYS A 267 -9.53 1.99 -43.34
CA LYS A 267 -10.46 2.03 -44.48
C LYS A 267 -11.67 2.94 -44.24
N ARG A 268 -12.21 2.99 -43.02
CA ARG A 268 -13.41 3.80 -42.68
C ARG A 268 -13.11 5.30 -42.64
N ASN A 269 -11.89 5.70 -42.28
CA ASN A 269 -11.56 7.10 -42.03
C ASN A 269 -11.12 7.93 -43.25
N ASN A 270 -11.07 7.33 -44.46
CA ASN A 270 -10.92 8.01 -45.77
C ASN A 270 -9.90 9.19 -45.83
N GLY A 271 -8.81 9.12 -45.06
CA GLY A 271 -7.73 10.12 -45.08
C GLY A 271 -7.94 11.37 -44.21
N ASP A 272 -8.85 11.40 -43.23
CA ASP A 272 -8.92 12.53 -42.29
C ASP A 272 -7.73 12.48 -41.31
N ASP A 273 -6.70 13.29 -41.59
CA ASP A 273 -5.39 13.31 -40.90
C ASP A 273 -5.44 13.93 -39.49
N LYS A 274 -6.65 14.12 -38.93
CA LYS A 274 -6.89 14.76 -37.62
C LYS A 274 -6.90 13.79 -36.44
N GLU A 275 -7.00 12.48 -36.66
CA GLU A 275 -6.98 11.49 -35.59
C GLU A 275 -5.54 11.13 -35.17
N VAL A 276 -5.31 10.98 -33.86
CA VAL A 276 -3.99 10.65 -33.32
C VAL A 276 -3.67 9.19 -33.65
N LYS A 277 -2.81 8.98 -34.66
CA LYS A 277 -2.29 7.67 -35.07
C LYS A 277 -1.51 7.01 -33.93
N ASP A 278 -1.81 5.76 -33.63
CA ASP A 278 -1.01 4.96 -32.69
C ASP A 278 0.17 4.27 -33.37
N LEU A 279 1.00 3.56 -32.59
CA LEU A 279 2.23 2.97 -33.13
C LEU A 279 1.95 1.87 -34.16
N LEU A 280 0.82 1.17 -34.04
CA LEU A 280 0.41 0.16 -35.01
C LEU A 280 0.04 0.79 -36.36
N ASP A 281 -0.66 1.92 -36.35
CA ASP A 281 -0.98 2.66 -37.57
C ASP A 281 0.28 3.09 -38.33
N ILE A 282 1.32 3.51 -37.61
CA ILE A 282 2.63 3.88 -38.19
C ILE A 282 3.31 2.64 -38.81
N LEU A 283 3.28 1.50 -38.11
CA LEU A 283 3.85 0.24 -38.62
C LEU A 283 3.11 -0.26 -39.88
N LEU A 284 1.79 -0.14 -39.92
CA LEU A 284 0.98 -0.50 -41.09
C LEU A 284 1.28 0.40 -42.30
N GLN A 285 1.46 1.71 -42.08
CA GLN A 285 1.86 2.64 -43.14
C GLN A 285 3.23 2.27 -43.72
N VAL A 286 4.22 1.99 -42.87
CA VAL A 286 5.56 1.56 -43.31
C VAL A 286 5.49 0.21 -44.06
N CYS A 287 4.59 -0.68 -43.66
CA CYS A 287 4.36 -1.96 -44.34
C CYS A 287 3.72 -1.79 -45.73
N GLN A 288 2.92 -0.74 -45.92
CA GLN A 288 2.21 -0.46 -47.18
C GLN A 288 3.02 0.42 -48.14
N ASP A 289 4.06 1.09 -47.64
CA ASP A 289 4.95 1.94 -48.42
C ASP A 289 5.83 1.12 -49.38
N LYS A 290 5.63 1.35 -50.69
CA LYS A 290 6.30 0.65 -51.78
C LYS A 290 7.76 1.10 -52.00
N ASP A 291 8.14 2.27 -51.49
CA ASP A 291 9.46 2.89 -51.68
C ASP A 291 10.43 2.61 -50.52
N THR A 292 10.01 1.84 -49.52
CA THR A 292 10.87 1.45 -48.39
C THR A 292 11.98 0.48 -48.80
N LYS A 293 13.20 0.73 -48.32
CA LYS A 293 14.39 -0.12 -48.60
C LYS A 293 14.27 -1.55 -48.04
N PHE A 294 13.42 -1.79 -47.05
CA PHE A 294 13.18 -3.09 -46.43
C PHE A 294 11.67 -3.32 -46.28
N LYS A 295 11.14 -4.34 -46.97
CA LYS A 295 9.72 -4.70 -46.87
C LYS A 295 9.47 -5.50 -45.60
N ILE A 296 8.67 -4.95 -44.70
CA ILE A 296 8.16 -5.64 -43.53
C ILE A 296 6.86 -6.38 -43.87
N SER A 297 6.57 -7.47 -43.16
CA SER A 297 5.34 -8.25 -43.34
C SER A 297 4.48 -8.18 -42.07
N LYS A 298 3.21 -8.60 -42.15
CA LYS A 298 2.33 -8.69 -40.97
C LYS A 298 2.97 -9.49 -39.82
N ASN A 299 3.69 -10.57 -40.12
CA ASN A 299 4.40 -11.35 -39.09
C ASN A 299 5.52 -10.56 -38.40
N HIS A 300 6.22 -9.67 -39.12
CA HIS A 300 7.20 -8.75 -38.50
C HIS A 300 6.52 -7.73 -37.58
N ILE A 301 5.34 -7.24 -37.96
CA ILE A 301 4.56 -6.32 -37.13
C ILE A 301 4.10 -7.01 -35.85
N LYS A 302 3.47 -8.20 -35.96
CA LYS A 302 3.04 -9.00 -34.81
C LYS A 302 4.21 -9.28 -33.84
N ALA A 303 5.35 -9.68 -34.38
CA ALA A 303 6.57 -9.92 -33.62
C ALA A 303 7.01 -8.69 -32.84
N PHE A 304 7.05 -7.55 -33.51
CA PHE A 304 7.54 -6.31 -32.94
C PHE A 304 6.60 -5.73 -31.86
N ILE A 305 5.29 -5.86 -32.02
CA ILE A 305 4.30 -5.48 -31.00
C ILE A 305 4.52 -6.30 -29.72
N MET A 306 4.71 -7.61 -29.86
CA MET A 306 4.98 -8.47 -28.72
C MET A 306 6.30 -8.14 -28.03
N ASP A 307 7.34 -7.83 -28.80
CA ASP A 307 8.62 -7.38 -28.25
C ASP A 307 8.45 -6.11 -27.40
N LEU A 308 7.64 -5.14 -27.84
CA LEU A 308 7.34 -3.92 -27.09
C LEU A 308 6.54 -4.21 -25.81
N PHE A 309 5.55 -5.11 -25.89
CA PHE A 309 4.70 -5.46 -24.76
C PHE A 309 5.48 -6.19 -23.66
N LEU A 310 6.24 -7.23 -24.04
CA LEU A 310 7.08 -8.01 -23.13
C LEU A 310 8.17 -7.14 -22.47
N ALA A 311 8.83 -6.29 -23.24
CA ALA A 311 9.92 -5.47 -22.71
C ALA A 311 9.43 -4.27 -21.90
N GLY A 312 8.32 -3.64 -22.28
CA GLY A 312 7.85 -2.37 -21.72
C GLY A 312 7.08 -2.51 -20.41
N THR A 313 6.34 -3.60 -20.21
CA THR A 313 5.50 -3.79 -19.03
C THR A 313 6.29 -4.21 -17.79
N ASP A 314 6.83 -5.43 -17.79
CA ASP A 314 7.32 -6.07 -16.56
C ASP A 314 8.53 -5.33 -15.98
N THR A 315 9.42 -4.85 -16.85
CA THR A 315 10.62 -4.13 -16.42
C THR A 315 10.30 -2.82 -15.71
N SER A 316 9.34 -2.04 -16.23
CA SER A 316 8.91 -0.78 -15.64
C SER A 316 8.19 -1.01 -14.31
N ALA A 317 7.26 -1.98 -14.26
CA ALA A 317 6.50 -2.34 -13.07
C ALA A 317 7.41 -2.83 -11.93
N ALA A 318 8.32 -3.77 -12.23
CA ALA A 318 9.27 -4.29 -11.26
C ALA A 318 10.24 -3.22 -10.74
N THR A 319 10.68 -2.29 -11.61
CA THR A 319 11.52 -1.17 -11.18
C THR A 319 10.78 -0.27 -10.19
N MET A 320 9.55 0.13 -10.49
CA MET A 320 8.73 0.95 -9.57
C MET A 320 8.49 0.22 -8.23
N GLN A 321 8.28 -1.09 -8.26
CA GLN A 321 8.13 -1.89 -7.04
C GLN A 321 9.40 -1.88 -6.17
N TRP A 322 10.58 -2.06 -6.77
CA TRP A 322 11.86 -1.98 -6.05
C TRP A 322 12.12 -0.59 -5.49
N ILE A 323 11.79 0.48 -6.22
CA ILE A 323 11.97 1.84 -5.73
C ILE A 323 11.10 2.06 -4.49
N MET A 324 9.83 1.66 -4.54
CA MET A 324 8.92 1.79 -3.38
C MET A 324 9.42 0.98 -2.19
N ALA A 325 9.91 -0.24 -2.41
CA ALA A 325 10.51 -1.05 -1.35
C ALA A 325 11.73 -0.35 -0.71
N GLU A 326 12.61 0.25 -1.52
CA GLU A 326 13.77 1.00 -1.02
C GLU A 326 13.40 2.28 -0.28
N LEU A 327 12.40 3.02 -0.76
CA LEU A 327 11.89 4.22 -0.09
C LEU A 327 11.25 3.88 1.26
N CYS A 328 10.45 2.81 1.34
CA CYS A 328 9.88 2.33 2.61
C CYS A 328 10.96 1.88 3.60
N ASN A 329 12.04 1.25 3.12
CA ASN A 329 13.15 0.82 3.98
C ASN A 329 14.11 1.96 4.36
N HIS A 330 14.02 3.13 3.70
CA HIS A 330 14.88 4.28 3.94
C HIS A 330 14.09 5.59 4.12
N PRO A 331 13.40 5.78 5.26
CA PRO A 331 12.51 6.92 5.49
C PRO A 331 13.17 8.29 5.29
N MET A 332 14.45 8.43 5.64
CA MET A 332 15.19 9.69 5.46
C MET A 332 15.44 10.03 3.99
N VAL A 333 15.67 9.02 3.13
CA VAL A 333 15.75 9.22 1.68
C VAL A 333 14.38 9.60 1.14
N PHE A 334 13.33 8.94 1.63
CA PHE A 334 11.96 9.23 1.20
C PHE A 334 11.53 10.66 1.56
N LYS A 335 11.89 11.11 2.76
CA LYS A 335 11.67 12.49 3.21
C LYS A 335 12.37 13.52 2.33
N LYS A 336 13.66 13.33 2.04
CA LYS A 336 14.43 14.21 1.14
C LYS A 336 13.82 14.31 -0.25
N LEU A 337 13.36 13.19 -0.80
CA LEU A 337 12.68 13.16 -2.09
C LEU A 337 11.41 14.01 -2.08
N ARG A 338 10.60 13.92 -1.02
CA ARG A 338 9.40 14.75 -0.85
C ARG A 338 9.72 16.23 -0.66
N GLU A 339 10.77 16.54 0.10
CA GLU A 339 11.23 17.92 0.29
C GLU A 339 11.65 18.56 -1.04
N GLU A 340 12.36 17.82 -1.90
CA GLU A 340 12.68 18.27 -3.26
C GLU A 340 11.40 18.55 -4.07
N ILE A 341 10.45 17.60 -4.09
CA ILE A 341 9.18 17.76 -4.82
C ILE A 341 8.41 18.99 -4.30
N LYS A 342 8.30 19.15 -2.98
CA LYS A 342 7.61 20.29 -2.35
C LYS A 342 8.31 21.61 -2.68
N SER A 343 9.65 21.62 -2.71
CA SER A 343 10.43 22.82 -3.00
C SER A 343 10.33 23.25 -4.46
N VAL A 344 10.34 22.30 -5.41
CA VAL A 344 10.34 22.60 -6.85
C VAL A 344 8.93 22.86 -7.37
N ILE A 345 7.93 22.14 -6.85
CA ILE A 345 6.58 22.09 -7.45
C ILE A 345 5.51 22.66 -6.51
N GLY A 346 5.70 22.59 -5.18
CA GLY A 346 4.70 23.03 -4.20
C GLY A 346 3.58 22.01 -3.95
N THR A 347 2.46 22.46 -3.37
CA THR A 347 1.32 21.61 -2.97
C THR A 347 0.07 21.82 -3.83
N HIS A 348 0.11 22.71 -4.82
CA HIS A 348 -1.06 23.19 -5.56
C HIS A 348 -1.36 22.40 -6.84
N ARG A 349 -0.42 21.56 -7.33
CA ARG A 349 -0.61 20.74 -8.53
C ARG A 349 0.18 19.44 -8.47
N LEU A 350 -0.28 18.45 -9.23
CA LEU A 350 0.50 17.23 -9.47
C LEU A 350 1.67 17.49 -10.40
N VAL A 351 2.67 16.61 -10.31
CA VAL A 351 3.89 16.69 -11.11
C VAL A 351 3.66 16.33 -12.56
N GLN A 352 4.32 17.08 -13.45
CA GLN A 352 4.31 16.89 -14.88
C GLN A 352 5.69 16.42 -15.37
N GLU A 353 5.73 15.81 -16.55
CA GLU A 353 6.99 15.29 -17.12
C GLU A 353 8.02 16.41 -17.40
N SER A 354 7.53 17.63 -17.64
CA SER A 354 8.34 18.84 -17.78
C SER A 354 9.08 19.25 -16.50
N ASP A 355 8.63 18.79 -15.32
CA ASP A 355 9.26 19.11 -14.04
C ASP A 355 10.47 18.19 -13.74
N ILE A 356 10.51 16.99 -14.33
CA ILE A 356 11.51 15.95 -14.05
C ILE A 356 12.96 16.46 -14.15
N PRO A 357 13.36 17.27 -15.15
CA PRO A 357 14.72 17.78 -15.25
C PRO A 357 15.19 18.56 -14.01
N ASN A 358 14.26 19.16 -13.25
CA ASN A 358 14.55 19.93 -12.04
C ASN A 358 14.50 19.09 -10.75
N LEU A 359 14.13 17.81 -10.83
CA LEU A 359 14.04 16.88 -9.70
C LEU A 359 15.26 15.95 -9.67
N HIS A 360 16.41 16.49 -9.26
CA HIS A 360 17.70 15.79 -9.32
C HIS A 360 17.79 14.62 -8.33
N TYR A 361 17.20 14.74 -7.14
CA TYR A 361 17.15 13.70 -6.12
C TYR A 361 16.23 12.56 -6.54
N LEU A 362 15.10 12.85 -7.18
CA LEU A 362 14.26 11.82 -7.81
C LEU A 362 15.04 11.01 -8.84
N GLN A 363 15.76 11.67 -9.74
CA GLN A 363 16.58 11.00 -10.75
C GLN A 363 17.68 10.15 -10.09
N ALA A 364 18.28 10.65 -9.00
CA ALA A 364 19.27 9.92 -8.23
C ALA A 364 18.69 8.66 -7.54
N VAL A 365 17.48 8.75 -6.99
CA VAL A 365 16.75 7.60 -6.38
C VAL A 365 16.46 6.53 -7.42
N VAL A 366 15.96 6.91 -8.59
CA VAL A 366 15.70 5.96 -9.69
C VAL A 366 16.98 5.32 -10.18
N THR A 367 18.03 6.11 -10.37
CA THR A 367 19.34 5.62 -10.85
C THR A 367 19.99 4.67 -9.85
N GLU A 368 19.96 4.98 -8.55
CA GLU A 368 20.49 4.08 -7.51
C GLU A 368 19.67 2.79 -7.41
N THR A 369 18.36 2.87 -7.58
CA THR A 369 17.52 1.67 -7.59
C THR A 369 17.83 0.80 -8.81
N LEU A 370 18.01 1.39 -10.00
CA LEU A 370 18.40 0.67 -11.21
C LEU A 370 19.82 0.08 -11.12
N ARG A 371 20.71 0.69 -10.34
CA ARG A 371 22.06 0.14 -10.06
C ARG A 371 21.97 -1.12 -9.21
N LEU A 372 21.20 -1.07 -8.12
CA LEU A 372 21.01 -2.21 -7.23
C LEU A 372 20.12 -3.28 -7.88
N TYR A 373 19.03 -2.91 -8.53
CA TYR A 373 18.04 -3.85 -9.04
C TYR A 373 17.90 -3.72 -10.56
N PRO A 374 18.94 -4.10 -11.34
CA PRO A 374 18.80 -4.13 -12.79
C PRO A 374 17.81 -5.23 -13.18
N GLN A 375 16.78 -4.86 -13.95
CA GLN A 375 15.75 -5.80 -14.40
C GLN A 375 16.29 -6.87 -15.35
N VAL A 376 17.37 -6.56 -16.06
CA VAL A 376 18.13 -7.51 -16.89
C VAL A 376 19.54 -7.64 -16.32
N PRO A 377 19.72 -8.43 -15.24
CA PRO A 377 20.99 -8.50 -14.52
C PRO A 377 22.10 -9.25 -15.28
N ILE A 378 21.73 -10.14 -16.21
CA ILE A 378 22.62 -10.85 -17.13
C ILE A 378 22.22 -10.54 -18.56
N MET A 379 23.14 -10.05 -19.39
CA MET A 379 22.87 -9.72 -20.79
C MET A 379 23.55 -10.72 -21.72
N PRO A 380 22.77 -11.61 -22.38
CA PRO A 380 23.33 -12.58 -23.30
C PRO A 380 23.67 -11.94 -24.66
N ARG A 381 24.88 -12.21 -25.15
CA ARG A 381 25.38 -11.97 -26.51
C ARG A 381 25.91 -13.27 -27.11
N GLU A 382 26.20 -13.27 -28.40
CA GLU A 382 26.84 -14.38 -29.11
C GLU A 382 28.00 -13.83 -29.94
N CYS A 383 29.15 -14.50 -29.85
CA CYS A 383 30.35 -14.18 -30.63
C CYS A 383 30.17 -14.61 -32.08
N ARG A 384 30.27 -13.70 -33.05
CA ARG A 384 30.01 -13.99 -34.47
C ARG A 384 31.21 -14.55 -35.24
N GLU A 385 32.40 -14.26 -34.75
CA GLU A 385 33.68 -14.61 -35.36
C GLU A 385 34.71 -14.82 -34.25
N ASP A 386 35.75 -15.60 -34.52
CA ASP A 386 36.84 -15.79 -33.55
C ASP A 386 37.48 -14.43 -33.25
N CYS A 387 37.64 -14.11 -31.97
CA CYS A 387 38.23 -12.84 -31.55
C CYS A 387 38.98 -12.97 -30.23
N GLU A 388 39.72 -11.92 -29.86
CA GLU A 388 40.49 -11.88 -28.63
C GLU A 388 39.85 -10.89 -27.64
N ILE A 389 39.71 -11.31 -26.38
CA ILE A 389 39.26 -10.46 -25.27
C ILE A 389 40.20 -10.64 -24.09
N GLY A 390 40.81 -9.55 -23.63
CA GLY A 390 41.70 -9.61 -22.46
C GLY A 390 42.93 -10.50 -22.62
N GLY A 391 43.43 -10.71 -23.84
CA GLY A 391 44.55 -11.62 -24.12
C GLY A 391 44.15 -13.07 -24.38
N PHE A 392 42.86 -13.41 -24.32
CA PHE A 392 42.36 -14.78 -24.48
C PHE A 392 41.57 -14.95 -25.78
N ASP A 393 41.68 -16.14 -26.37
CA ASP A 393 40.95 -16.55 -27.56
C ASP A 393 39.47 -16.84 -27.22
N ILE A 394 38.55 -16.17 -27.90
CA ILE A 394 37.10 -16.38 -27.79
C ILE A 394 36.58 -16.97 -29.11
N PRO A 395 36.22 -18.27 -29.13
CA PRO A 395 35.72 -18.91 -30.34
C PRO A 395 34.38 -18.32 -30.80
N LYS A 396 34.15 -18.37 -32.10
CA LYS A 396 32.86 -18.15 -32.73
C LYS A 396 31.77 -19.02 -32.10
N ASP A 397 30.55 -18.49 -32.07
CA ASP A 397 29.34 -19.08 -31.50
C ASP A 397 29.39 -19.27 -29.97
N THR A 398 30.40 -18.69 -29.29
CA THR A 398 30.44 -18.63 -27.82
C THR A 398 29.39 -17.66 -27.31
N ALA A 399 28.53 -18.12 -26.39
CA ALA A 399 27.58 -17.25 -25.71
C ALA A 399 28.34 -16.35 -24.72
N VAL A 400 28.06 -15.05 -24.68
CA VAL A 400 28.69 -14.13 -23.73
C VAL A 400 27.64 -13.60 -22.77
N LEU A 401 27.87 -13.77 -21.48
CA LEU A 401 26.97 -13.39 -20.39
C LEU A 401 27.57 -12.21 -19.64
N ILE A 402 27.09 -11.00 -19.94
CA ILE A 402 27.56 -9.79 -19.27
C ILE A 402 26.80 -9.62 -17.96
N ASN A 403 27.52 -9.72 -16.85
CA ASN A 403 26.99 -9.69 -15.50
C ASN A 403 26.88 -8.25 -14.98
N ALA A 404 25.86 -7.54 -15.46
CA ALA A 404 25.58 -6.17 -15.03
C ALA A 404 25.38 -6.08 -13.51
N TYR A 405 24.78 -7.11 -12.88
CA TYR A 405 24.59 -7.17 -11.43
C TYR A 405 25.90 -7.05 -10.65
N SER A 406 26.94 -7.78 -11.07
CA SER A 406 28.27 -7.71 -10.43
C SER A 406 29.00 -6.42 -10.78
N ILE A 407 28.99 -5.98 -12.04
CA ILE A 407 29.67 -4.74 -12.47
C ILE A 407 29.14 -3.52 -11.70
N MET A 408 27.82 -3.44 -11.51
CA MET A 408 27.18 -2.33 -10.80
C MET A 408 27.29 -2.42 -9.27
N ARG A 409 27.91 -3.50 -8.75
CA ARG A 409 28.20 -3.73 -7.34
C ARG A 409 29.69 -3.93 -7.06
N ASP A 410 30.53 -3.68 -8.04
CA ASP A 410 31.97 -3.83 -7.90
C ASP A 410 32.48 -2.83 -6.83
N PRO A 411 33.06 -3.30 -5.71
CA PRO A 411 33.57 -2.43 -4.66
C PRO A 411 34.77 -1.57 -5.12
N GLU A 412 35.46 -1.95 -6.19
CA GLU A 412 36.54 -1.14 -6.77
C GLU A 412 35.99 0.08 -7.54
N ILE A 413 34.75 -0.02 -8.03
CA ILE A 413 34.08 1.03 -8.81
C ILE A 413 33.12 1.85 -7.95
N TRP A 414 32.41 1.19 -7.03
CA TRP A 414 31.31 1.74 -6.25
C TRP A 414 31.61 1.67 -4.76
N GLU A 415 31.76 2.83 -4.12
CA GLU A 415 31.90 2.91 -2.66
C GLU A 415 30.62 2.41 -1.98
N ASN A 416 30.77 1.46 -1.03
CA ASN A 416 29.66 0.80 -0.33
C ASN A 416 28.59 0.28 -1.31
N PRO A 417 28.93 -0.67 -2.20
CA PRO A 417 28.13 -1.00 -3.38
C PRO A 417 26.76 -1.59 -3.06
N ASN A 418 26.61 -2.21 -1.89
CA ASN A 418 25.36 -2.84 -1.47
C ASN A 418 24.42 -1.91 -0.70
N LYS A 419 24.87 -0.69 -0.35
CA LYS A 419 24.05 0.29 0.36
C LYS A 419 23.22 1.10 -0.66
N PHE A 420 21.93 1.27 -0.38
CA PHE A 420 21.10 2.24 -1.09
C PHE A 420 21.50 3.66 -0.69
N TYR A 421 22.17 4.36 -1.60
CA TYR A 421 22.72 5.69 -1.35
C TYR A 421 22.56 6.59 -2.58
N PRO A 422 21.36 7.16 -2.82
CA PRO A 422 21.07 8.02 -3.97
C PRO A 422 22.02 9.21 -4.12
N GLU A 423 22.50 9.78 -3.00
CA GLU A 423 23.38 10.96 -3.02
C GLU A 423 24.65 10.77 -3.86
N ARG A 424 25.07 9.52 -4.13
CA ARG A 424 26.20 9.24 -5.03
C ARG A 424 26.00 9.70 -6.48
N PHE A 425 24.76 10.00 -6.88
CA PHE A 425 24.38 10.48 -8.21
C PHE A 425 24.08 11.99 -8.24
N LEU A 426 24.15 12.71 -7.10
CA LEU A 426 23.92 14.16 -7.07
C LEU A 426 25.17 15.00 -7.42
N GLN A 427 26.36 14.40 -7.36
CA GLN A 427 27.61 15.09 -7.72
C GLN A 427 27.80 15.08 -9.25
N GLU A 428 28.39 16.14 -9.81
CA GLU A 428 28.80 16.36 -11.24
C GLU A 428 29.67 15.25 -11.90
N LYS A 429 29.78 14.07 -11.29
CA LYS A 429 30.46 12.88 -11.82
C LYS A 429 29.61 12.07 -12.82
N GLU A 430 28.41 12.53 -13.20
CA GLU A 430 27.56 11.84 -14.19
C GLU A 430 28.25 11.67 -15.56
N ILE A 431 28.97 12.70 -16.02
CA ILE A 431 29.62 12.71 -17.36
C ILE A 431 30.83 11.76 -17.41
N LYS A 432 31.56 11.58 -16.30
CA LYS A 432 32.73 10.66 -16.22
C LYS A 432 32.38 9.21 -15.96
N ARG A 433 31.16 8.89 -15.49
CA ARG A 433 30.72 7.49 -15.26
C ARG A 433 30.14 6.83 -16.50
N GLN A 434 29.49 7.61 -17.38
CA GLN A 434 29.02 7.12 -18.68
C GLN A 434 30.16 6.76 -19.64
N SER A 435 31.34 7.38 -19.50
CA SER A 435 32.49 7.06 -20.35
C SER A 435 33.07 5.67 -20.12
N ASN A 436 32.84 5.03 -18.95
CA ASN A 436 33.48 3.76 -18.55
C ASN A 436 32.53 2.54 -18.45
N LEU A 437 31.27 2.63 -18.90
CA LEU A 437 30.31 1.50 -18.88
C LEU A 437 30.15 0.80 -17.52
N ASN A 438 30.30 1.56 -16.43
CA ASN A 438 30.15 1.10 -15.05
C ASN A 438 28.68 0.98 -14.61
N PHE A 439 27.75 1.46 -15.43
CA PHE A 439 26.31 1.43 -15.22
C PHE A 439 25.64 0.90 -16.48
N LEU A 440 24.93 -0.23 -16.36
CA LEU A 440 24.46 -1.01 -17.51
C LEU A 440 22.97 -1.35 -17.43
N SER A 441 22.15 -0.68 -16.62
CA SER A 441 20.74 -1.07 -16.44
C SER A 441 19.89 -1.07 -17.73
N PHE A 442 20.29 -0.28 -18.75
CA PHE A 442 19.70 -0.27 -20.09
C PHE A 442 20.59 -0.91 -21.16
N GLY A 443 21.65 -1.61 -20.76
CA GLY A 443 22.67 -2.16 -21.65
C GLY A 443 23.51 -1.07 -22.35
N ALA A 444 24.34 -1.51 -23.29
CA ALA A 444 25.23 -0.64 -24.05
C ALA A 444 25.44 -1.17 -25.48
N GLY A 445 26.13 -0.37 -26.30
CA GLY A 445 26.41 -0.68 -27.71
C GLY A 445 25.16 -0.62 -28.58
N ARG A 446 25.23 -1.30 -29.73
CA ARG A 446 24.13 -1.33 -30.73
C ARG A 446 22.83 -1.88 -30.17
N ARG A 447 22.93 -2.82 -29.23
CA ARG A 447 21.78 -3.52 -28.62
C ARG A 447 21.40 -2.94 -27.24
N SER A 448 21.69 -1.66 -27.00
CA SER A 448 21.16 -0.90 -25.87
C SER A 448 19.63 -0.81 -25.91
N CYS A 449 18.97 -0.58 -24.78
CA CYS A 449 17.51 -0.49 -24.73
C CYS A 449 17.00 0.70 -25.56
N PRO A 450 16.08 0.48 -26.53
CA PRO A 450 15.46 1.59 -27.26
C PRO A 450 14.38 2.32 -26.44
N GLY A 451 13.79 1.65 -25.45
CA GLY A 451 12.69 2.18 -24.63
C GLY A 451 13.12 2.87 -23.33
N SER A 452 14.41 3.20 -23.15
CA SER A 452 14.91 3.79 -21.90
C SER A 452 14.22 5.11 -21.56
N HIS A 453 13.97 5.96 -22.55
CA HIS A 453 13.30 7.24 -22.34
C HIS A 453 11.84 7.07 -21.89
N LEU A 454 11.10 6.18 -22.55
CA LEU A 454 9.72 5.84 -22.17
C LEU A 454 9.66 5.25 -20.75
N ALA A 455 10.55 4.31 -20.44
CA ALA A 455 10.61 3.68 -19.11
C ALA A 455 10.87 4.72 -18.02
N LEU A 456 11.88 5.59 -18.20
CA LEU A 456 12.20 6.63 -17.22
C LEU A 456 11.08 7.66 -17.06
N SER A 457 10.40 8.06 -18.14
CA SER A 457 9.23 8.96 -18.07
C SER A 457 8.11 8.35 -17.20
N VAL A 458 7.77 7.07 -17.42
CA VAL A 458 6.74 6.36 -16.64
C VAL A 458 7.17 6.21 -15.17
N ILE A 459 8.42 5.82 -14.91
CA ILE A 459 8.94 5.58 -13.56
C ILE A 459 9.01 6.88 -12.73
N HIS A 460 9.69 7.92 -13.25
CA HIS A 460 9.91 9.16 -12.51
C HIS A 460 8.60 9.81 -12.07
N ARG A 461 7.65 9.92 -12.99
CA ARG A 461 6.35 10.52 -12.71
C ARG A 461 5.58 9.77 -11.63
N LYS A 462 5.63 8.43 -11.65
CA LYS A 462 4.81 7.60 -10.76
C LYS A 462 5.26 7.65 -9.30
N LEU A 463 6.57 7.71 -9.07
CA LEU A 463 7.14 7.78 -7.72
C LEU A 463 6.69 9.00 -6.95
N ILE A 464 6.53 10.12 -7.63
CA ILE A 464 6.15 11.36 -6.98
C ILE A 464 4.71 11.29 -6.47
N GLU A 465 3.80 10.74 -7.27
CA GLU A 465 2.40 10.63 -6.85
C GLU A 465 2.19 9.57 -5.75
N LEU A 466 2.95 8.47 -5.78
CA LEU A 466 2.98 7.48 -4.69
C LEU A 466 3.60 8.09 -3.41
N SER A 467 4.58 8.97 -3.56
CA SER A 467 5.16 9.70 -2.43
C SER A 467 4.16 10.64 -1.77
N ILE A 468 3.16 11.16 -2.49
CA ILE A 468 2.13 12.06 -1.94
C ILE A 468 1.03 11.26 -1.22
N LEU A 469 0.69 10.06 -1.69
CA LEU A 469 -0.40 9.25 -1.14
C LEU A 469 -0.05 8.48 0.15
N ILE A 470 1.23 8.21 0.40
CA ILE A 470 1.69 7.54 1.62
C ILE A 470 2.00 8.61 2.68
N TRP A 471 1.00 9.40 3.07
CA TRP A 471 1.09 10.29 4.21
C TRP A 471 0.15 9.76 5.30
N GLU A 472 0.67 8.85 6.13
CA GLU A 472 0.37 8.95 7.55
C GLU A 472 1.06 10.22 8.05
N ASP A 473 0.34 10.99 8.86
CA ASP A 473 0.66 12.33 9.36
C ASP A 473 2.14 12.46 9.81
N ASP A 474 3.01 12.98 8.93
CA ASP A 474 4.49 13.05 9.10
C ASP A 474 4.90 13.91 10.30
N GLU A 475 4.02 14.82 10.77
CA GLU A 475 4.25 15.52 12.03
C GLU A 475 3.97 14.63 13.24
N ALA A 476 2.95 13.78 13.20
CA ALA A 476 2.66 12.84 14.28
C ALA A 476 3.75 11.76 14.42
N GLU A 477 4.24 11.21 13.30
CA GLU A 477 5.32 10.22 13.31
C GLU A 477 6.68 10.86 13.68
N ARG A 478 6.97 12.08 13.19
CA ARG A 478 8.16 12.84 13.63
C ARG A 478 8.10 13.17 15.13
N CYS A 479 6.94 13.57 15.65
CA CYS A 479 6.72 13.77 17.07
C CYS A 479 6.93 12.47 17.85
N ARG A 480 6.36 11.36 17.36
CA ARG A 480 6.52 10.03 17.97
C ARG A 480 7.98 9.58 18.01
N GLU A 481 8.73 9.71 16.91
CA GLU A 481 10.16 9.39 16.85
C GLU A 481 10.98 10.24 17.83
N ILE A 482 10.69 11.54 17.93
CA ILE A 482 11.38 12.46 18.84
C ILE A 482 11.07 12.09 20.30
N VAL A 483 9.81 11.85 20.63
CA VAL A 483 9.36 11.49 21.98
C VAL A 483 9.92 10.13 22.40
N GLN A 484 9.81 9.09 21.54
CA GLN A 484 10.35 7.76 21.82
C GLN A 484 11.88 7.79 21.97
N GLY A 485 12.57 8.54 21.09
CA GLY A 485 14.02 8.73 21.19
C GLY A 485 14.44 9.42 22.49
N ALA A 486 13.69 10.43 22.95
CA ALA A 486 13.92 11.08 24.23
C ALA A 486 13.70 10.13 25.42
N ILE A 487 12.64 9.33 25.40
CA ILE A 487 12.34 8.34 26.46
C ILE A 487 13.45 7.28 26.55
N ASP A 488 13.86 6.71 25.42
CA ASP A 488 14.92 5.70 25.36
C ASP A 488 16.25 6.26 25.87
N LEU A 489 16.56 7.51 25.52
CA LEU A 489 17.77 8.19 25.98
C LEU A 489 17.75 8.48 27.48
N VAL A 490 16.64 8.96 28.03
CA VAL A 490 16.47 9.16 29.48
C VAL A 490 16.61 7.81 30.21
N GLY A 491 16.09 6.72 29.63
CA GLY A 491 16.27 5.37 30.16
C GLY A 491 17.73 4.94 30.22
N LYS A 492 18.46 5.08 29.11
CA LYS A 492 19.91 4.78 29.04
C LYS A 492 20.72 5.64 30.00
N LEU A 493 20.41 6.93 30.12
CA LEU A 493 21.09 7.86 31.03
C LEU A 493 20.82 7.55 32.50
N THR A 494 19.60 7.13 32.84
CA THR A 494 19.21 6.76 34.22
C THR A 494 19.93 5.49 34.68
N VAL A 495 20.16 4.51 33.79
CA VAL A 495 20.98 3.32 34.09
C VAL A 495 22.47 3.68 34.20
N ALA A 496 22.93 4.70 33.47
CA ALA A 496 24.32 5.16 33.55
C ALA A 496 24.61 6.01 34.80
N THR A 497 23.61 6.71 35.35
CA THR A 497 23.76 7.53 36.57
C THR A 497 23.74 6.71 37.85
N THR A 498 23.15 5.51 37.85
CA THR A 498 23.20 4.56 38.99
C THR A 498 24.55 3.88 39.14
N LEU A 499 25.41 3.89 38.11
CA LEU A 499 26.77 3.36 38.14
C LEU A 499 27.77 4.48 38.50
N GLY A 500 27.85 4.81 39.80
CA GLY A 500 28.58 5.97 40.36
C GLY A 500 29.85 6.43 39.62
N PRO A 501 30.93 5.62 39.53
CA PRO A 501 32.19 6.03 38.88
C PRO A 501 32.09 6.26 37.37
N LEU A 502 31.09 5.67 36.71
CA LEU A 502 30.88 5.70 35.26
C LEU A 502 29.96 6.85 34.82
N LYS A 503 29.47 7.69 35.75
CA LYS A 503 28.62 8.86 35.47
C LYS A 503 29.21 9.79 34.39
N LYS A 504 30.53 10.00 34.40
CA LYS A 504 31.23 10.76 33.35
C LYS A 504 31.37 10.00 32.01
N LEU A 505 31.46 8.67 32.05
CA LEU A 505 31.64 7.82 30.87
C LEU A 505 30.32 7.62 30.11
N GLY A 506 29.20 7.41 30.82
CA GLY A 506 27.86 7.26 30.21
C GLY A 506 27.37 8.54 29.53
N PHE A 507 27.66 9.70 30.10
CA PHE A 507 27.40 11.01 29.48
C PHE A 507 28.24 11.22 28.20
N TRP A 508 29.45 10.67 28.16
CA TRP A 508 30.33 10.74 26.98
C TRP A 508 29.88 9.79 25.86
N LEU A 509 29.46 8.56 26.20
CA LEU A 509 29.03 7.52 25.26
C LEU A 509 27.78 7.93 24.45
N ASN A 510 26.78 8.54 25.10
CA ASN A 510 25.51 8.91 24.45
C ASN A 510 25.46 10.37 23.97
N ARG A 511 26.56 11.13 24.05
CA ARG A 511 26.58 12.58 23.74
C ARG A 511 26.12 12.91 22.32
N LYS A 512 26.44 12.04 21.36
CA LYS A 512 26.00 12.19 19.96
C LYS A 512 24.50 11.99 19.81
N GLU A 513 23.94 10.94 20.41
CA GLU A 513 22.49 10.67 20.39
C GLU A 513 21.72 11.81 21.09
N LEU A 514 22.20 12.26 22.26
CA LEU A 514 21.64 13.40 22.99
C LEU A 514 21.59 14.67 22.14
N ASN A 515 22.72 15.06 21.55
CA ASN A 515 22.78 16.27 20.72
C ASN A 515 21.84 16.20 19.50
N VAL A 516 21.68 15.01 18.91
CA VAL A 516 20.77 14.81 17.77
C VAL A 516 19.31 14.94 18.18
N ILE A 517 18.92 14.33 19.30
CA ILE A 517 17.54 14.41 19.82
C ILE A 517 17.23 15.83 20.28
N THR A 518 18.11 16.46 21.07
CA THR A 518 17.93 17.84 21.53
C THR A 518 17.76 18.82 20.37
N ARG A 519 18.59 18.70 19.32
CA ARG A 519 18.45 19.54 18.13
C ARG A 519 17.10 19.32 17.43
N LYS A 520 16.65 18.07 17.27
CA LYS A 520 15.36 17.76 16.66
C LYS A 520 14.18 18.31 17.48
N CYS A 521 14.25 18.23 18.81
CA CYS A 521 13.26 18.83 19.71
C CYS A 521 13.22 20.36 19.56
N ASP A 522 14.39 21.01 19.57
CA ASP A 522 14.49 22.46 19.44
C ASP A 522 13.92 22.95 18.10
N GLU A 523 14.28 22.32 16.99
CA GLU A 523 13.76 22.67 15.66
C GLU A 523 12.24 22.53 15.56
N LEU A 524 11.67 21.48 16.17
CA LEU A 524 10.22 21.27 16.17
C LEU A 524 9.51 22.34 17.00
N LEU A 525 10.00 22.59 18.22
CA LEU A 525 9.36 23.53 19.14
C LEU A 525 9.54 24.99 18.71
N ASP A 526 10.67 25.34 18.08
CA ASP A 526 10.84 26.68 17.48
C ASP A 526 9.82 26.94 16.39
N LYS A 527 9.59 25.96 15.50
CA LYS A 527 8.59 26.07 14.44
C LYS A 527 7.19 26.28 15.02
N ILE A 528 6.81 25.50 16.04
CA ILE A 528 5.50 25.64 16.70
C ILE A 528 5.37 27.03 17.36
N LEU A 529 6.41 27.49 18.05
CA LEU A 529 6.41 28.82 18.68
C LEU A 529 6.29 29.95 17.65
N GLU A 530 7.02 29.88 16.53
CA GLU A 530 6.95 30.85 15.44
C GLU A 530 5.54 30.90 14.82
N GLU A 531 4.91 29.75 14.60
CA GLU A 531 3.55 29.67 14.07
C GLU A 531 2.51 30.34 14.99
N HIS A 532 2.63 30.16 16.31
CA HIS A 532 1.74 30.82 17.28
C HIS A 532 2.02 32.32 17.39
N GLU A 533 3.29 32.74 17.32
CA GLU A 533 3.63 34.17 17.30
C GLU A 533 3.10 34.87 16.04
N ASP A 534 3.17 34.21 14.89
CA ASP A 534 2.65 34.75 13.63
C ASP A 534 1.12 34.73 13.58
N ARG A 535 0.47 33.75 14.23
CA ARG A 535 -0.99 33.76 14.44
C ARG A 535 -1.40 34.95 15.30
N ALA A 536 -0.70 35.18 16.42
CA ALA A 536 -0.95 36.31 17.31
C ALA A 536 -0.76 37.67 16.60
N LYS A 537 0.23 37.81 15.71
CA LYS A 537 0.45 39.05 14.92
C LYS A 537 -0.65 39.28 13.87
N ARG A 538 -1.19 38.23 13.24
CA ARG A 538 -2.22 38.35 12.20
C ARG A 538 -3.58 38.80 12.75
N ASN A 539 -3.90 38.46 13.99
CA ASN A 539 -5.27 38.59 14.51
C ASN A 539 -5.55 39.88 15.30
N ASN A 540 -4.60 40.83 15.38
CA ASN A 540 -4.77 42.22 15.78
C ASN A 540 -5.86 42.53 16.87
N GLY A 541 -5.95 41.70 17.91
CA GLY A 541 -6.78 41.95 19.09
C GLY A 541 -8.25 41.54 19.04
N ASP A 542 -8.69 40.60 18.19
CA ASP A 542 -10.06 40.08 18.26
C ASP A 542 -10.20 39.06 19.43
N ASP A 543 -10.77 39.51 20.55
CA ASP A 543 -10.90 38.79 21.84
C ASP A 543 -11.88 37.59 21.81
N LYS A 544 -12.34 37.19 20.62
CA LYS A 544 -13.36 36.12 20.41
C LYS A 544 -12.76 34.76 20.07
N GLU A 545 -11.46 34.65 19.84
CA GLU A 545 -10.80 33.39 19.47
C GLU A 545 -10.30 32.62 20.72
N VAL A 546 -10.46 31.30 20.73
CA VAL A 546 -10.09 30.44 21.86
C VAL A 546 -8.57 30.35 21.95
N LYS A 547 -7.97 30.98 22.97
CA LYS A 547 -6.53 30.88 23.28
C LYS A 547 -6.18 29.48 23.78
N ASP A 548 -5.10 28.90 23.27
CA ASP A 548 -4.59 27.62 23.77
C ASP A 548 -3.48 27.80 24.83
N LEU A 549 -3.01 26.68 25.40
CA LEU A 549 -2.00 26.69 26.46
C LEU A 549 -0.71 27.40 26.04
N LEU A 550 -0.33 27.30 24.76
CA LEU A 550 0.89 27.91 24.26
C LEU A 550 0.73 29.43 24.14
N ASP A 551 -0.43 29.89 23.69
CA ASP A 551 -0.75 31.32 23.64
C ASP A 551 -0.73 31.94 25.05
N ILE A 552 -1.22 31.22 26.06
CA ILE A 552 -1.17 31.64 27.47
C ILE A 552 0.28 31.72 27.96
N LEU A 553 1.10 30.70 27.69
CA LEU A 553 2.51 30.67 28.10
C LEU A 553 3.32 31.78 27.41
N LEU A 554 3.04 32.07 26.14
CA LEU A 554 3.65 33.18 25.41
C LEU A 554 3.26 34.55 25.99
N GLN A 555 1.99 34.73 26.40
CA GLN A 555 1.54 35.94 27.09
C GLN A 555 2.26 36.13 28.43
N VAL A 556 2.36 35.06 29.25
CA VAL A 556 3.10 35.10 30.52
C VAL A 556 4.59 35.37 30.31
N CYS A 557 5.19 34.87 29.21
CA CYS A 557 6.57 35.16 28.84
C CYS A 557 6.78 36.65 28.47
N GLN A 558 5.73 37.34 28.00
CA GLN A 558 5.76 38.74 27.59
C GLN A 558 5.38 39.71 28.74
N ASP A 559 4.78 39.20 29.82
CA ASP A 559 4.38 39.98 30.98
C ASP A 559 5.60 40.43 31.82
N LYS A 560 5.74 41.75 31.96
CA LYS A 560 6.87 42.40 32.65
C LYS A 560 6.72 42.41 34.18
N ASP A 561 5.53 42.15 34.70
CA ASP A 561 5.21 42.25 36.14
C ASP A 561 5.27 40.89 36.87
N THR A 562 5.70 39.82 36.18
CA THR A 562 5.86 38.49 36.76
C THR A 562 7.08 38.38 37.69
N LYS A 563 6.88 37.78 38.88
CA LYS A 563 7.95 37.58 39.89
C LYS A 563 9.11 36.71 39.38
N PHE A 564 8.84 35.79 38.45
CA PHE A 564 9.83 34.94 37.79
C PHE A 564 9.69 35.07 36.27
N LYS A 565 10.73 35.55 35.61
CA LYS A 565 10.75 35.70 34.15
C LYS A 565 10.92 34.33 33.48
N ILE A 566 9.88 33.90 32.77
CA ILE A 566 9.91 32.71 31.92
C ILE A 566 10.52 33.10 30.56
N SER A 567 11.28 32.19 29.95
CA SER A 567 11.87 32.38 28.62
C SER A 567 11.31 31.36 27.63
N LYS A 568 11.49 31.58 26.33
CA LYS A 568 11.11 30.60 25.29
C LYS A 568 11.68 29.20 25.58
N ASN A 569 12.92 29.11 26.09
CA ASN A 569 13.52 27.82 26.46
C ASN A 569 12.80 27.14 27.63
N HIS A 570 12.28 27.90 28.59
CA HIS A 570 11.45 27.34 29.67
C HIS A 570 10.11 26.81 29.11
N ILE A 571 9.51 27.52 28.14
CA ILE A 571 8.29 27.08 27.46
C ILE A 571 8.54 25.78 26.69
N LYS A 572 9.63 25.72 25.89
CA LYS A 572 10.04 24.51 25.16
C LYS A 572 10.23 23.31 26.09
N ALA A 573 10.97 23.51 27.19
CA ALA A 573 11.23 22.46 28.17
C ALA A 573 9.94 21.95 28.81
N PHE A 574 9.04 22.87 29.20
CA PHE A 574 7.75 22.52 29.79
C PHE A 574 6.85 21.74 28.82
N ILE A 575 6.79 22.15 27.54
CA ILE A 575 6.04 21.44 26.50
C ILE A 575 6.62 20.04 26.28
N MET A 576 7.94 19.91 26.24
CA MET A 576 8.58 18.60 26.09
C MET A 576 8.26 17.68 27.28
N ASP A 577 8.29 18.19 28.51
CA ASP A 577 7.91 17.44 29.71
C ASP A 577 6.45 16.95 29.65
N LEU A 578 5.53 17.78 29.11
CA LEU A 578 4.14 17.41 28.89
C LEU A 578 3.98 16.32 27.82
N PHE A 579 4.67 16.42 26.67
CA PHE A 579 4.59 15.42 25.60
C PHE A 579 5.19 14.07 26.02
N VAL A 580 6.36 14.08 26.62
CA VAL A 580 7.04 12.86 27.09
C VAL A 580 6.23 12.19 28.20
N GLY A 581 5.71 12.98 29.13
CA GLY A 581 4.93 12.47 30.25
C GLY A 581 3.52 12.02 29.88
N GLY A 582 2.84 12.72 28.98
CA GLY A 582 1.40 12.58 28.75
C GLY A 582 0.98 11.63 27.62
N THR A 583 1.76 11.52 26.55
CA THR A 583 1.35 10.79 25.34
C THR A 583 1.50 9.28 25.49
N ASP A 584 2.73 8.81 25.68
CA ASP A 584 3.04 7.37 25.66
C ASP A 584 2.48 6.63 26.87
N THR A 585 2.48 7.27 28.05
CA THR A 585 1.94 6.68 29.29
C THR A 585 0.43 6.46 29.20
N SER A 586 -0.31 7.42 28.63
CA SER A 586 -1.75 7.31 28.45
C SER A 586 -2.09 6.25 27.40
N ALA A 587 -1.38 6.25 26.27
CA ALA A 587 -1.58 5.27 25.21
C ALA A 587 -1.27 3.83 25.67
N ALA A 588 -0.14 3.63 26.38
CA ALA A 588 0.21 2.33 26.95
C ALA A 588 -0.82 1.86 27.98
N THR A 589 -1.35 2.77 28.81
CA THR A 589 -2.44 2.44 29.74
C THR A 589 -3.68 1.96 28.98
N MET A 590 -4.11 2.66 27.92
CA MET A 590 -5.25 2.24 27.09
C MET A 590 -5.05 0.86 26.46
N GLN A 591 -3.83 0.55 26.01
CA GLN A 591 -3.50 -0.77 25.47
C GLN A 591 -3.65 -1.88 26.52
N TRP A 592 -3.14 -1.66 27.75
CA TRP A 592 -3.34 -2.61 28.85
C TRP A 592 -4.81 -2.80 29.20
N ILE A 593 -5.60 -1.73 29.23
CA ILE A 593 -7.05 -1.80 29.50
C ILE A 593 -7.71 -2.70 28.45
N MET A 594 -7.46 -2.44 27.16
CA MET A 594 -8.08 -3.21 26.08
C MET A 594 -7.62 -4.67 26.05
N ALA A 595 -6.35 -4.93 26.39
CA ALA A 595 -5.82 -6.29 26.54
C ALA A 595 -6.49 -7.06 27.70
N GLU A 596 -6.71 -6.40 28.84
CA GLU A 596 -7.41 -6.99 29.99
C GLU A 596 -8.90 -7.25 29.69
N LEU A 597 -9.59 -6.29 29.08
CA LEU A 597 -10.99 -6.44 28.68
C LEU A 597 -11.16 -7.58 27.67
N SER A 598 -10.21 -7.74 26.74
CA SER A 598 -10.17 -8.87 25.79
C SER A 598 -10.09 -10.21 26.51
N ASN A 599 -9.15 -10.34 27.44
CA ASN A 599 -8.95 -11.56 28.21
C ASN A 599 -10.06 -11.83 29.24
N HIS A 600 -10.90 -10.83 29.54
CA HIS A 600 -12.01 -10.92 30.50
C HIS A 600 -13.38 -10.48 29.93
N PRO A 601 -14.00 -11.28 29.04
CA PRO A 601 -15.25 -10.90 28.36
C PRO A 601 -16.43 -10.57 29.30
N LYS A 602 -16.48 -11.18 30.49
CA LYS A 602 -17.51 -10.88 31.50
C LYS A 602 -17.37 -9.46 32.06
N ILE A 603 -16.14 -9.03 32.33
CA ILE A 603 -15.83 -7.67 32.79
C ILE A 603 -16.13 -6.68 31.66
N PHE A 604 -15.73 -7.01 30.43
CA PHE A 604 -15.99 -6.16 29.27
C PHE A 604 -17.49 -5.95 29.03
N LYS A 605 -18.28 -7.02 29.12
CA LYS A 605 -19.75 -6.91 29.04
C LYS A 605 -20.33 -6.02 30.13
N LYS A 606 -19.89 -6.19 31.39
CA LYS A 606 -20.37 -5.38 32.51
C LYS A 606 -20.06 -3.89 32.36
N LEU A 607 -18.87 -3.56 31.83
CA LEU A 607 -18.51 -2.18 31.49
C LEU A 607 -19.40 -1.59 30.39
N ARG A 608 -19.68 -2.39 29.34
CA ARG A 608 -20.59 -1.97 28.28
C ARG A 608 -22.02 -1.77 28.78
N ASP A 609 -22.49 -2.63 29.69
CA ASP A 609 -23.81 -2.52 30.30
C ASP A 609 -23.94 -1.25 31.16
N GLU A 610 -22.89 -0.87 31.91
CA GLU A 610 -22.85 0.41 32.64
C GLU A 610 -22.95 1.61 31.68
N ILE A 611 -22.08 1.67 30.66
CA ILE A 611 -22.07 2.77 29.69
C ILE A 611 -23.44 2.91 29.03
N LYS A 612 -24.05 1.78 28.65
CA LYS A 612 -25.40 1.77 28.07
C LYS A 612 -26.47 2.23 29.05
N SER A 613 -26.35 1.89 30.34
CA SER A 613 -27.32 2.28 31.37
C SER A 613 -27.25 3.76 31.71
N VAL A 614 -26.05 4.34 31.76
CA VAL A 614 -25.83 5.73 32.19
C VAL A 614 -26.03 6.71 31.04
N ILE A 615 -25.50 6.40 29.86
CA ILE A 615 -25.46 7.31 28.70
C ILE A 615 -26.59 7.01 27.70
N GLY A 616 -27.01 5.75 27.61
CA GLY A 616 -27.94 5.29 26.59
C GLY A 616 -27.26 5.02 25.24
N THR A 617 -28.09 4.92 24.19
CA THR A 617 -27.63 4.61 22.81
C THR A 617 -27.70 5.81 21.86
N ASN A 618 -28.14 6.97 22.34
CA ASN A 618 -28.55 8.09 21.49
C ASN A 618 -27.50 9.20 21.37
N ARG A 619 -26.40 9.11 22.12
CA ARG A 619 -25.27 10.05 22.05
C ARG A 619 -23.98 9.38 22.50
N LEU A 620 -22.85 9.90 22.03
CA LEU A 620 -21.53 9.47 22.48
C LEU A 620 -21.27 9.93 23.93
N VAL A 621 -20.40 9.20 24.60
CA VAL A 621 -19.85 9.58 25.91
C VAL A 621 -19.19 10.96 25.82
N GLN A 622 -19.51 11.80 26.80
CA GLN A 622 -18.89 13.11 27.00
C GLN A 622 -18.11 13.10 28.31
N GLU A 623 -17.16 14.03 28.46
CA GLU A 623 -16.35 14.13 29.69
C GLU A 623 -17.22 14.34 30.95
N SER A 624 -18.34 15.05 30.82
CA SER A 624 -19.32 15.26 31.89
C SER A 624 -20.01 13.98 32.38
N ASP A 625 -19.97 12.90 31.60
CA ASP A 625 -20.59 11.62 31.97
C ASP A 625 -19.67 10.76 32.85
N ILE A 626 -18.36 10.97 32.76
CA ILE A 626 -17.34 10.13 33.42
C ILE A 626 -17.58 9.97 34.94
N PRO A 627 -17.97 11.01 35.71
CA PRO A 627 -18.26 10.86 37.14
C PRO A 627 -19.33 9.81 37.46
N ASN A 628 -20.24 9.53 36.52
CA ASN A 628 -21.33 8.56 36.69
C ASN A 628 -20.98 7.14 36.20
N LEU A 629 -19.81 6.94 35.58
CA LEU A 629 -19.33 5.65 35.08
C LEU A 629 -18.37 4.99 36.09
N HIS A 630 -18.92 4.53 37.21
CA HIS A 630 -18.14 4.03 38.35
C HIS A 630 -17.35 2.74 38.03
N TYR A 631 -17.90 1.86 37.21
CA TYR A 631 -17.26 0.62 36.77
C TYR A 631 -16.16 0.88 35.73
N LEU A 632 -16.34 1.86 34.84
CA LEU A 632 -15.25 2.37 33.99
C LEU A 632 -14.08 2.86 34.84
N GLN A 633 -14.34 3.71 35.84
CA GLN A 633 -13.32 4.21 36.75
C GLN A 633 -12.62 3.05 37.49
N ALA A 634 -13.38 2.05 37.93
CA ALA A 634 -12.85 0.86 38.57
C ALA A 634 -11.96 0.01 37.64
N VAL A 635 -12.35 -0.16 36.37
CA VAL A 635 -11.56 -0.87 35.34
C VAL A 635 -10.24 -0.15 35.10
N VAL A 636 -10.27 1.17 34.91
CA VAL A 636 -9.05 1.98 34.70
C VAL A 636 -8.14 1.92 35.93
N THR A 637 -8.71 2.04 37.14
CA THR A 637 -7.96 1.99 38.39
C THR A 637 -7.28 0.63 38.62
N GLU A 638 -7.99 -0.48 38.40
CA GLU A 638 -7.40 -1.82 38.51
C GLU A 638 -6.34 -2.08 37.47
N THR A 639 -6.52 -1.54 36.27
CA THR A 639 -5.50 -1.64 35.23
C THR A 639 -4.25 -0.86 35.62
N LEU A 640 -4.39 0.35 36.14
CA LEU A 640 -3.26 1.15 36.64
C LEU A 640 -2.57 0.54 37.86
N ARG A 641 -3.28 -0.23 38.70
CA ARG A 641 -2.70 -0.97 39.83
C ARG A 641 -1.81 -2.11 39.34
N LEU A 642 -2.33 -2.91 38.40
CA LEU A 642 -1.57 -4.02 37.82
C LEU A 642 -0.46 -3.52 36.89
N TYR A 643 -0.71 -2.49 36.09
CA TYR A 643 0.20 -2.04 35.04
C TYR A 643 0.59 -0.59 35.26
N PRO A 644 1.32 -0.28 36.35
CA PRO A 644 1.76 1.08 36.59
C PRO A 644 2.79 1.49 35.56
N GLN A 645 2.48 2.58 34.83
CA GLN A 645 3.32 3.05 33.73
C GLN A 645 4.75 3.35 34.18
N VAL A 646 4.94 3.79 35.43
CA VAL A 646 6.25 3.98 36.06
C VAL A 646 6.38 3.00 37.23
N PRO A 647 6.90 1.78 37.01
CA PRO A 647 6.92 0.72 38.03
C PRO A 647 7.97 0.97 39.14
N ILE A 648 9.05 1.69 38.82
CA ILE A 648 10.13 2.07 39.75
C ILE A 648 10.27 3.59 39.74
N MET A 649 10.19 4.23 40.91
CA MET A 649 10.30 5.67 41.06
C MET A 649 11.60 6.04 41.79
N PRO A 650 12.61 6.59 41.09
CA PRO A 650 13.86 6.99 41.72
C PRO A 650 13.71 8.31 42.49
N ARG A 651 14.37 8.38 43.65
CA ARG A 651 14.58 9.56 44.51
C ARG A 651 16.05 9.63 44.90
N GLU A 652 16.53 10.80 45.29
CA GLU A 652 17.89 11.00 45.80
C GLU A 652 17.79 11.66 47.18
N CYS A 653 18.53 11.11 48.14
CA CYS A 653 18.59 11.65 49.50
C CYS A 653 19.40 12.94 49.52
N ARG A 654 18.83 14.05 50.02
CA ARG A 654 19.52 15.36 50.01
C ARG A 654 20.44 15.58 51.22
N GLU A 655 20.19 14.85 52.30
CA GLU A 655 20.87 14.90 53.59
C GLU A 655 20.72 13.54 54.27
N ASP A 656 21.57 13.22 55.25
CA ASP A 656 21.43 11.96 55.98
C ASP A 656 20.06 11.91 56.66
N CYS A 657 19.32 10.81 56.49
CA CYS A 657 17.99 10.65 57.05
C CYS A 657 17.72 9.20 57.47
N GLU A 658 16.68 8.98 58.26
CA GLU A 658 16.27 7.65 58.69
C GLU A 658 14.99 7.23 57.96
N ILE A 659 14.97 6.02 57.38
CA ILE A 659 13.78 5.42 56.75
C ILE A 659 13.53 4.04 57.37
N GLY A 660 12.40 3.88 58.07
CA GLY A 660 11.99 2.58 58.62
C GLY A 660 12.94 1.98 59.65
N GLY A 661 13.66 2.81 60.42
CA GLY A 661 14.68 2.34 61.38
C GLY A 661 16.09 2.22 60.80
N PHE A 662 16.29 2.56 59.51
CA PHE A 662 17.58 2.46 58.83
C PHE A 662 18.14 3.84 58.46
N ASP A 663 19.42 4.07 58.75
CA ASP A 663 20.14 5.26 58.33
C ASP A 663 20.43 5.24 56.82
N ILE A 664 19.97 6.27 56.11
CA ILE A 664 20.14 6.48 54.68
C ILE A 664 21.05 7.71 54.48
N PRO A 665 22.30 7.50 54.02
CA PRO A 665 23.22 8.60 53.79
C PRO A 665 22.73 9.56 52.68
N LYS A 666 23.18 10.79 52.76
CA LYS A 666 23.09 11.79 51.69
C LYS A 666 23.60 11.22 50.35
N ASP A 667 23.00 11.69 49.27
CA ASP A 667 23.27 11.31 47.87
C ASP A 667 22.92 9.84 47.54
N THR A 668 22.26 9.11 48.45
CA THR A 668 21.76 7.76 48.20
C THR A 668 20.55 7.80 47.26
N ALA A 669 20.60 6.99 46.19
CA ALA A 669 19.45 6.77 45.32
C ALA A 669 18.46 5.79 45.97
N VAL A 670 17.23 6.25 46.20
CA VAL A 670 16.12 5.46 46.76
C VAL A 670 15.15 5.09 45.65
N LEU A 671 14.96 3.79 45.42
CA LEU A 671 14.08 3.27 44.36
C LEU A 671 12.77 2.78 44.97
N ILE A 672 11.70 3.56 44.82
CA ILE A 672 10.37 3.16 45.30
C ILE A 672 9.75 2.21 44.27
N ASN A 673 9.55 0.96 44.66
CA ASN A 673 9.01 -0.09 43.79
C ASN A 673 7.47 -0.10 43.84
N ALA A 674 6.85 0.78 43.06
CA ALA A 674 5.39 0.89 42.95
C ALA A 674 4.76 -0.44 42.49
N TYR A 675 5.41 -1.16 41.57
CA TYR A 675 4.93 -2.46 41.08
C TYR A 675 4.72 -3.49 42.21
N SER A 676 5.67 -3.59 43.13
CA SER A 676 5.58 -4.48 44.28
C SER A 676 4.60 -3.99 45.35
N ILE A 677 4.61 -2.69 45.68
CA ILE A 677 3.70 -2.09 46.67
C ILE A 677 2.22 -2.31 46.27
N MET A 678 1.89 -2.12 44.99
CA MET A 678 0.54 -2.29 44.47
C MET A 678 0.11 -3.76 44.29
N ARG A 679 0.98 -4.71 44.66
CA ARG A 679 0.74 -6.15 44.65
C ARG A 679 1.01 -6.81 46.00
N ASP A 680 1.22 -6.01 47.04
CA ASP A 680 1.47 -6.53 48.38
C ASP A 680 0.27 -7.38 48.84
N PRO A 681 0.45 -8.69 49.10
CA PRO A 681 -0.64 -9.56 49.54
C PRO A 681 -1.16 -9.22 50.94
N GLU A 682 -0.42 -8.45 51.75
CA GLU A 682 -0.90 -7.96 53.05
C GLU A 682 -1.93 -6.83 52.89
N ILE A 683 -1.86 -6.11 51.77
CA ILE A 683 -2.72 -4.95 51.48
C ILE A 683 -3.83 -5.31 50.48
N TRP A 684 -3.51 -6.11 49.46
CA TRP A 684 -4.38 -6.38 48.33
C TRP A 684 -4.82 -7.84 48.30
N GLU A 685 -6.12 -8.09 48.47
CA GLU A 685 -6.68 -9.43 48.28
C GLU A 685 -6.56 -9.88 46.82
N ASN A 686 -6.02 -11.08 46.57
CA ASN A 686 -5.77 -11.62 45.23
C ASN A 686 -4.99 -10.62 44.33
N PRO A 687 -3.75 -10.25 44.73
CA PRO A 687 -3.06 -9.07 44.18
C PRO A 687 -2.74 -9.18 42.68
N ASN A 688 -2.59 -10.40 42.16
CA ASN A 688 -2.26 -10.65 40.75
C ASN A 688 -3.48 -10.86 39.84
N LYS A 689 -4.69 -10.86 40.40
CA LYS A 689 -5.93 -11.06 39.63
C LYS A 689 -6.49 -9.69 39.21
N PHE A 690 -6.87 -9.56 37.95
CA PHE A 690 -7.65 -8.41 37.46
C PHE A 690 -9.06 -8.46 38.05
N TYR A 691 -9.32 -7.61 39.04
CA TYR A 691 -10.58 -7.57 39.79
C TYR A 691 -11.05 -6.13 40.04
N PRO A 692 -11.69 -5.49 39.04
CA PRO A 692 -12.18 -4.11 39.15
C PRO A 692 -13.16 -3.87 40.29
N GLU A 693 -13.98 -4.86 40.67
CA GLU A 693 -15.03 -4.69 41.69
C GLU A 693 -14.51 -4.21 43.05
N ARG A 694 -13.22 -4.42 43.37
CA ARG A 694 -12.60 -3.91 44.60
C ARG A 694 -12.69 -2.39 44.75
N PHE A 695 -12.86 -1.67 43.63
CA PHE A 695 -12.93 -0.21 43.60
C PHE A 695 -14.37 0.33 43.54
N LEU A 696 -15.40 -0.52 43.61
CA LEU A 696 -16.80 -0.10 43.61
C LEU A 696 -17.35 0.26 44.99
N GLN A 697 -16.72 -0.25 46.06
CA GLN A 697 -17.23 -0.11 47.44
C GLN A 697 -16.70 1.13 48.17
N GLU A 698 -15.66 1.78 47.64
CA GLU A 698 -15.06 2.96 48.26
C GLU A 698 -15.63 4.24 47.63
N LYS A 699 -16.35 5.03 48.44
CA LYS A 699 -17.07 6.23 48.01
C LYS A 699 -16.20 7.39 47.50
N GLU A 700 -14.88 7.29 47.58
CA GLU A 700 -13.93 8.22 46.98
C GLU A 700 -12.55 7.65 47.28
N ILE A 701 -11.95 6.90 46.34
CA ILE A 701 -10.51 6.72 46.39
C ILE A 701 -9.93 8.07 46.04
N LYS A 702 -9.55 8.85 47.06
CA LYS A 702 -8.63 9.96 46.88
C LYS A 702 -7.28 9.36 46.46
N MET A 703 -7.18 8.99 45.19
CA MET A 703 -6.00 8.37 44.55
C MET A 703 -4.71 9.12 44.87
N GLN A 704 -4.82 10.41 45.15
CA GLN A 704 -3.69 11.29 45.46
C GLN A 704 -3.13 11.14 46.89
N ASN A 705 -3.86 10.51 47.82
CA ASN A 705 -3.46 10.38 49.23
C ASN A 705 -3.32 8.93 49.74
N ASN A 706 -3.65 7.92 48.93
CA ASN A 706 -3.47 6.52 49.31
C ASN A 706 -2.07 6.03 48.91
N LEU A 707 -1.16 5.90 49.88
CA LEU A 707 0.23 5.45 49.63
C LEU A 707 0.31 3.99 49.14
N ASN A 708 -0.78 3.25 49.19
CA ASN A 708 -0.88 1.89 48.65
C ASN A 708 -1.16 1.88 47.13
N PHE A 709 -1.46 3.04 46.53
CA PHE A 709 -1.70 3.19 45.09
C PHE A 709 -0.82 4.33 44.54
N LEU A 710 0.21 3.97 43.78
CA LEU A 710 1.28 4.89 43.38
C LEU A 710 1.36 5.13 41.87
N SER A 711 0.33 4.81 41.06
CA SER A 711 0.42 4.92 39.59
C SER A 711 0.71 6.34 39.08
N PHE A 712 0.34 7.37 39.84
CA PHE A 712 0.66 8.79 39.57
C PHE A 712 1.67 9.37 40.58
N GLY A 713 2.31 8.55 41.40
CA GLY A 713 3.16 8.98 42.51
C GLY A 713 2.39 9.68 43.64
N ALA A 714 3.11 10.13 44.68
CA ALA A 714 2.54 10.80 45.84
C ALA A 714 3.41 11.98 46.31
N GLY A 715 2.82 12.86 47.13
CA GLY A 715 3.49 14.01 47.73
C GLY A 715 3.85 15.11 46.71
N ARG A 716 4.90 15.90 46.98
CA ARG A 716 5.30 17.07 46.16
C ARG A 716 5.75 16.74 44.74
N ARG A 717 5.89 15.45 44.41
CA ARG A 717 6.33 14.94 43.11
C ARG A 717 5.31 13.95 42.55
N SER A 718 4.04 14.10 42.91
CA SER A 718 2.92 13.47 42.21
C SER A 718 2.81 14.03 40.78
N CYS A 719 2.22 13.23 39.89
CA CYS A 719 2.08 13.55 38.47
C CYS A 719 1.14 14.75 38.30
N PRO A 720 1.61 15.88 37.72
CA PRO A 720 0.75 17.04 37.49
C PRO A 720 -0.32 16.77 36.42
N GLY A 721 -0.08 15.81 35.51
CA GLY A 721 -0.99 15.45 34.43
C GLY A 721 -2.06 14.42 34.80
N SER A 722 -2.18 13.99 36.07
CA SER A 722 -3.07 12.88 36.44
C SER A 722 -4.53 13.11 36.06
N HIS A 723 -5.02 14.34 36.23
CA HIS A 723 -6.41 14.68 35.89
C HIS A 723 -6.65 14.61 34.38
N LEU A 724 -5.78 15.24 33.59
CA LEU A 724 -5.87 15.21 32.14
C LEU A 724 -5.75 13.77 31.59
N ALA A 725 -4.79 12.99 32.10
CA ALA A 725 -4.59 11.61 31.69
C ALA A 725 -5.84 10.75 31.98
N LEU A 726 -6.40 10.85 33.20
CA LEU A 726 -7.61 10.10 33.54
C LEU A 726 -8.82 10.55 32.71
N SER A 727 -9.02 11.85 32.47
CA SER A 727 -10.08 12.33 31.57
C SER A 727 -9.97 11.71 30.18
N VAL A 728 -8.78 11.77 29.58
CA VAL A 728 -8.51 11.23 28.23
C VAL A 728 -8.66 9.71 28.21
N ILE A 729 -8.07 8.99 29.17
CA ILE A 729 -8.17 7.52 29.24
C ILE A 729 -9.63 7.08 29.41
N HIS A 730 -10.38 7.68 30.33
CA HIS A 730 -11.77 7.32 30.56
C HIS A 730 -12.64 7.57 29.32
N ILE A 731 -12.56 8.77 28.72
CA ILE A 731 -13.41 9.11 27.58
C ILE A 731 -13.05 8.26 26.35
N THR A 732 -11.77 8.01 26.11
CA THR A 732 -11.32 7.18 24.98
C THR A 732 -11.75 5.73 25.16
N ILE A 733 -11.53 5.13 26.33
CA ILE A 733 -11.95 3.74 26.58
C ILE A 733 -13.46 3.61 26.55
N ALA A 734 -14.20 4.54 27.18
CA ALA A 734 -15.66 4.54 27.11
C ALA A 734 -16.15 4.63 25.66
N SER A 735 -15.54 5.50 24.85
CA SER A 735 -15.86 5.63 23.42
C SER A 735 -15.55 4.33 22.66
N MET A 736 -14.39 3.72 22.91
CA MET A 736 -14.00 2.45 22.30
C MET A 736 -14.96 1.30 22.68
N VAL A 737 -15.38 1.22 23.94
CA VAL A 737 -16.33 0.20 24.42
C VAL A 737 -17.75 0.45 23.90
N GLN A 738 -18.15 1.72 23.81
CA GLN A 738 -19.47 2.14 23.35
C GLN A 738 -19.66 1.91 21.86
N CYS A 739 -18.66 2.27 21.04
CA CYS A 739 -18.82 2.36 19.59
C CYS A 739 -18.52 1.06 18.85
N PHE A 740 -17.69 0.18 19.41
CA PHE A 740 -17.08 -0.91 18.65
C PHE A 740 -17.30 -2.27 19.30
N ASP A 741 -17.59 -3.28 18.47
CA ASP A 741 -17.35 -4.67 18.81
C ASP A 741 -15.92 -5.04 18.41
N TRP A 742 -15.12 -5.52 19.35
CA TRP A 742 -13.70 -5.75 19.13
C TRP A 742 -13.42 -7.23 18.91
N LYS A 743 -12.76 -7.55 17.79
CA LYS A 743 -12.14 -8.87 17.57
C LYS A 743 -10.66 -8.77 17.85
N PHE A 744 -10.20 -9.54 18.83
CA PHE A 744 -8.80 -9.58 19.23
C PHE A 744 -8.11 -10.77 18.55
N VAL A 745 -6.96 -10.50 17.94
CA VAL A 745 -6.14 -11.52 17.28
C VAL A 745 -5.20 -12.09 18.34
N GLY A 746 -5.33 -13.39 18.63
CA GLY A 746 -4.47 -14.09 19.59
C GLY A 746 -3.05 -14.32 19.07
N ASP A 747 -2.21 -14.90 19.92
CA ASP A 747 -0.76 -15.13 19.75
C ASP A 747 -0.34 -16.12 18.64
N GLY A 748 -1.26 -16.51 17.74
CA GLY A 748 -0.98 -17.46 16.66
C GLY A 748 -0.95 -18.93 17.08
N ASN A 749 -1.14 -19.27 18.37
CA ASN A 749 -1.16 -20.66 18.87
C ASN A 749 -2.58 -21.25 19.02
N GLY A 750 -3.57 -20.71 18.32
CA GLY A 750 -4.94 -21.23 18.32
C GLY A 750 -5.80 -20.85 19.53
N GLY A 751 -5.36 -19.92 20.38
CA GLY A 751 -6.15 -19.32 21.45
C GLY A 751 -6.59 -17.88 21.14
N ASN A 752 -7.81 -17.49 21.56
CA ASN A 752 -8.33 -16.11 21.47
C ASN A 752 -7.80 -15.17 22.59
N LYS A 753 -6.69 -15.50 23.27
CA LYS A 753 -6.15 -14.69 24.37
C LYS A 753 -5.00 -13.81 23.90
N VAL A 754 -5.00 -12.57 24.38
CA VAL A 754 -3.93 -11.59 24.14
C VAL A 754 -2.74 -11.90 25.05
N ASN A 755 -1.52 -11.82 24.48
CA ASN A 755 -0.28 -11.97 25.24
C ASN A 755 -0.05 -10.74 26.15
N MET A 756 0.11 -10.98 27.46
CA MET A 756 0.26 -9.94 28.50
C MET A 756 1.72 -9.71 28.92
N GLU A 757 2.69 -10.15 28.12
CA GLU A 757 4.12 -9.94 28.38
C GLU A 757 4.47 -8.44 28.31
N ALA A 758 5.29 -7.96 29.25
CA ALA A 758 5.72 -6.56 29.32
C ALA A 758 7.10 -6.35 28.67
N LYS A 759 7.27 -5.24 27.96
CA LYS A 759 8.55 -4.81 27.38
C LYS A 759 9.49 -4.32 28.49
N ALA A 760 10.77 -4.67 28.40
CA ALA A 760 11.80 -4.09 29.28
C ALA A 760 12.01 -2.59 28.95
N GLY A 761 11.87 -1.72 29.94
CA GLY A 761 12.05 -0.27 29.79
C GLY A 761 11.72 0.51 31.06
N MET A 762 11.87 1.84 31.03
CA MET A 762 11.39 2.72 32.12
C MET A 762 9.86 2.75 32.22
N THR A 763 9.18 2.61 31.08
CA THR A 763 7.71 2.58 31.00
C THR A 763 7.21 1.13 30.90
N PHE A 764 6.15 0.80 31.64
CA PHE A 764 5.54 -0.53 31.65
C PHE A 764 4.60 -0.73 30.44
N CYS A 765 5.17 -1.04 29.26
CA CYS A 765 4.44 -1.24 28.00
C CYS A 765 4.28 -2.74 27.66
N LEU A 766 3.32 -3.09 26.79
CA LEU A 766 3.23 -4.44 26.21
C LEU A 766 4.48 -4.75 25.37
N ALA A 767 4.98 -5.99 25.46
CA ALA A 767 6.08 -6.50 24.63
C ALA A 767 5.65 -6.71 23.17
N HIS A 768 4.40 -7.13 22.99
CA HIS A 768 3.80 -7.41 21.67
C HIS A 768 2.70 -6.39 21.39
N PRO A 769 2.65 -5.78 20.19
CA PRO A 769 1.58 -4.86 19.84
C PRO A 769 0.20 -5.51 19.98
N LEU A 770 -0.74 -4.78 20.58
CA LEU A 770 -2.13 -5.23 20.65
C LEU A 770 -2.76 -5.18 19.26
N LEU A 771 -3.00 -6.36 18.67
CA LEU A 771 -3.68 -6.48 17.38
C LEU A 771 -5.18 -6.71 17.60
N CYS A 772 -5.96 -5.64 17.47
CA CYS A 772 -7.41 -5.68 17.55
C CYS A 772 -8.03 -5.06 16.29
N VAL A 773 -9.00 -5.76 15.71
CA VAL A 773 -9.77 -5.24 14.57
C VAL A 773 -11.07 -4.69 15.13
N PRO A 774 -11.34 -3.38 14.99
CA PRO A 774 -12.66 -2.83 15.26
C PRO A 774 -13.63 -3.42 14.25
N ASP A 775 -14.64 -4.15 14.71
CA ASP A 775 -15.79 -4.54 13.90
C ASP A 775 -16.72 -3.32 13.81
N LEU A 776 -16.25 -2.26 13.14
CA LEU A 776 -17.03 -1.05 12.86
C LEU A 776 -17.50 -1.09 11.40
N PHE A 777 -18.82 -1.12 11.20
CA PHE A 777 -19.49 -0.67 9.97
C PHE A 777 -19.27 -1.42 8.65
N LEU A 778 -19.28 -2.76 8.61
CA LEU A 778 -19.79 -3.45 7.41
C LEU A 778 -21.31 -3.23 7.24
N ALA A 779 -22.03 -2.94 8.34
CA ALA A 779 -23.49 -2.81 8.33
C ALA A 779 -24.03 -1.39 8.05
N GLY A 780 -23.20 -0.34 8.03
CA GLY A 780 -23.67 1.06 7.89
C GLY A 780 -23.11 1.81 6.69
N THR A 781 -21.85 1.55 6.29
CA THR A 781 -21.27 2.15 5.09
C THR A 781 -21.91 1.56 3.83
N ASP A 782 -21.98 0.24 3.73
CA ASP A 782 -22.56 -0.45 2.57
C ASP A 782 -24.08 -0.25 2.49
N THR A 783 -24.81 -0.29 3.61
CA THR A 783 -26.27 -0.09 3.63
C THR A 783 -26.67 1.35 3.34
N SER A 784 -25.93 2.35 3.85
CA SER A 784 -26.19 3.76 3.54
C SER A 784 -25.84 4.07 2.09
N ALA A 785 -24.70 3.59 1.59
CA ALA A 785 -24.31 3.76 0.19
C ALA A 785 -25.29 3.08 -0.78
N ALA A 786 -25.72 1.85 -0.48
CA ALA A 786 -26.73 1.15 -1.27
C ALA A 786 -28.09 1.87 -1.25
N THR A 787 -28.48 2.43 -0.09
CA THR A 787 -29.69 3.26 0.02
C THR A 787 -29.57 4.52 -0.86
N MET A 788 -28.44 5.23 -0.82
CA MET A 788 -28.21 6.39 -1.69
C MET A 788 -28.27 6.01 -3.18
N GLN A 789 -27.75 4.84 -3.56
CA GLN A 789 -27.85 4.33 -4.93
C GLN A 789 -29.29 4.09 -5.35
N TRP A 790 -30.12 3.47 -4.51
CA TRP A 790 -31.55 3.29 -4.77
C TRP A 790 -32.29 4.63 -4.87
N ILE A 791 -31.96 5.60 -4.01
CA ILE A 791 -32.58 6.94 -4.03
C ILE A 791 -32.25 7.63 -5.36
N MET A 792 -30.98 7.64 -5.75
CA MET A 792 -30.56 8.24 -7.01
C MET A 792 -31.14 7.52 -8.22
N ALA A 793 -31.26 6.19 -8.19
CA ALA A 793 -31.90 5.40 -9.24
C ALA A 793 -33.39 5.75 -9.39
N GLU A 794 -34.13 5.85 -8.28
CA GLU A 794 -35.54 6.26 -8.28
C GLU A 794 -35.72 7.68 -8.78
N LEU A 795 -34.88 8.61 -8.33
CA LEU A 795 -34.90 9.99 -8.76
C LEU A 795 -34.60 10.16 -10.25
N CYS A 796 -33.64 9.40 -10.79
CA CYS A 796 -33.35 9.37 -12.23
C CYS A 796 -34.52 8.82 -13.05
N ASN A 797 -35.22 7.82 -12.54
CA ASN A 797 -36.42 7.25 -13.18
C ASN A 797 -37.68 8.10 -13.03
N HIS A 798 -37.69 9.06 -12.08
CA HIS A 798 -38.82 9.95 -11.78
C HIS A 798 -38.43 11.44 -11.83
N PRO A 799 -38.21 12.03 -13.03
CA PRO A 799 -37.74 13.41 -13.17
C PRO A 799 -38.62 14.48 -12.50
N MET A 800 -39.93 14.23 -12.39
CA MET A 800 -40.85 15.14 -11.71
C MET A 800 -40.61 15.18 -10.19
N VAL A 801 -40.27 14.05 -9.58
CA VAL A 801 -39.90 13.97 -8.15
C VAL A 801 -38.57 14.67 -7.91
N PHE A 802 -37.59 14.43 -8.79
CA PHE A 802 -36.29 15.12 -8.72
C PHE A 802 -36.44 16.64 -8.82
N LYS A 803 -37.31 17.14 -9.72
CA LYS A 803 -37.58 18.57 -9.88
C LYS A 803 -38.23 19.17 -8.62
N LYS A 804 -39.26 18.52 -8.06
CA LYS A 804 -39.92 18.95 -6.82
C LYS A 804 -38.94 19.01 -5.64
N LEU A 805 -38.10 17.98 -5.49
CA LEU A 805 -37.07 17.94 -4.44
C LEU A 805 -36.07 19.10 -4.58
N ARG A 806 -35.66 19.40 -5.81
CA ARG A 806 -34.78 20.55 -6.06
C ARG A 806 -35.45 21.89 -5.76
N GLU A 807 -36.73 22.04 -6.09
CA GLU A 807 -37.50 23.25 -5.77
C GLU A 807 -37.62 23.45 -4.25
N GLU A 808 -37.83 22.39 -3.46
CA GLU A 808 -37.80 22.45 -1.99
C GLU A 808 -36.43 22.92 -1.48
N ILE A 809 -35.35 22.29 -1.91
CA ILE A 809 -33.98 22.64 -1.49
C ILE A 809 -33.67 24.11 -1.83
N LYS A 810 -34.05 24.56 -3.03
CA LYS A 810 -33.88 25.95 -3.45
C LYS A 810 -34.73 26.91 -2.60
N SER A 811 -35.94 26.54 -2.22
CA SER A 811 -36.84 27.37 -1.40
C SER A 811 -36.30 27.56 0.02
N VAL A 812 -35.79 26.48 0.64
CA VAL A 812 -35.31 26.48 2.03
C VAL A 812 -33.90 27.08 2.17
N ILE A 813 -33.00 26.77 1.24
CA ILE A 813 -31.56 27.04 1.38
C ILE A 813 -31.08 28.11 0.39
N GLY A 814 -31.76 28.31 -0.74
CA GLY A 814 -31.35 29.23 -1.79
C GLY A 814 -30.19 28.71 -2.64
N THR A 815 -29.47 29.64 -3.31
CA THR A 815 -28.37 29.35 -4.24
C THR A 815 -27.03 29.96 -3.80
N HIS A 816 -26.79 30.09 -2.49
CA HIS A 816 -25.62 30.81 -1.96
C HIS A 816 -24.72 29.97 -1.05
N ARG A 817 -25.19 28.80 -0.57
CA ARG A 817 -24.42 27.87 0.27
C ARG A 817 -24.91 26.43 0.10
N LEU A 818 -24.08 25.47 0.48
CA LEU A 818 -24.45 24.05 0.53
C LEU A 818 -25.44 23.75 1.66
N VAL A 819 -26.18 22.66 1.47
CA VAL A 819 -27.02 22.04 2.51
C VAL A 819 -26.16 21.66 3.72
N GLN A 820 -26.64 22.03 4.91
CA GLN A 820 -26.05 21.65 6.20
C GLN A 820 -27.02 20.77 6.99
N GLU A 821 -26.51 20.06 7.99
CA GLU A 821 -27.33 19.18 8.84
C GLU A 821 -28.50 19.92 9.52
N SER A 822 -28.29 21.19 9.92
CA SER A 822 -29.31 22.04 10.51
C SER A 822 -30.49 22.37 9.58
N ASP A 823 -30.32 22.21 8.25
CA ASP A 823 -31.35 22.49 7.27
C ASP A 823 -32.33 21.30 7.09
N ILE A 824 -31.87 20.07 7.40
CA ILE A 824 -32.61 18.82 7.13
C ILE A 824 -34.02 18.78 7.74
N PRO A 825 -34.27 19.26 8.99
CA PRO A 825 -35.62 19.27 9.55
C PRO A 825 -36.65 20.05 8.72
N ASN A 826 -36.20 21.00 7.89
CA ASN A 826 -37.05 21.83 7.03
C ASN A 826 -37.23 21.28 5.60
N LEU A 827 -36.54 20.19 5.25
CA LEU A 827 -36.62 19.53 3.94
C LEU A 827 -37.57 18.31 4.01
N HIS A 828 -38.87 18.56 4.09
CA HIS A 828 -39.88 17.53 4.32
C HIS A 828 -40.04 16.57 3.12
N TYR A 829 -39.93 17.07 1.89
CA TYR A 829 -39.99 16.27 0.67
C TYR A 829 -38.73 15.41 0.51
N LEU A 830 -37.55 15.90 0.90
CA LEU A 830 -36.34 15.07 0.99
C LEU A 830 -36.54 13.87 1.93
N GLN A 831 -37.06 14.13 3.13
CA GLN A 831 -37.33 13.07 4.11
C GLN A 831 -38.36 12.06 3.58
N ALA A 832 -39.38 12.54 2.87
CA ALA A 832 -40.39 11.71 2.23
C ALA A 832 -39.81 10.82 1.12
N VAL A 833 -38.91 11.37 0.28
CA VAL A 833 -38.19 10.64 -0.78
C VAL A 833 -37.35 9.51 -0.18
N VAL A 834 -36.53 9.82 0.83
CA VAL A 834 -35.68 8.83 1.50
C VAL A 834 -36.51 7.73 2.15
N THR A 835 -37.61 8.11 2.81
CA THR A 835 -38.51 7.17 3.49
C THR A 835 -39.20 6.22 2.50
N GLU A 836 -39.72 6.73 1.39
CA GLU A 836 -40.35 5.90 0.36
C GLU A 836 -39.33 4.98 -0.34
N THR A 837 -38.11 5.44 -0.57
CA THR A 837 -37.06 4.56 -1.09
C THR A 837 -36.70 3.46 -0.09
N LEU A 838 -36.58 3.77 1.20
CA LEU A 838 -36.35 2.75 2.23
C LEU A 838 -37.52 1.78 2.39
N ARG A 839 -38.75 2.19 2.06
CA ARG A 839 -39.94 1.32 1.99
C ARG A 839 -39.84 0.29 0.89
N LEU A 840 -39.53 0.75 -0.32
CA LEU A 840 -39.38 -0.12 -1.47
C LEU A 840 -38.09 -0.96 -1.38
N TYR A 841 -37.00 -0.40 -0.88
CA TYR A 841 -35.69 -1.05 -0.92
C TYR A 841 -35.11 -1.17 0.49
N PRO A 842 -35.75 -1.98 1.38
CA PRO A 842 -35.24 -2.19 2.72
C PRO A 842 -33.91 -2.93 2.64
N GLN A 843 -32.85 -2.31 3.14
CA GLN A 843 -31.49 -2.85 3.02
C GLN A 843 -31.33 -4.24 3.65
N VAL A 844 -32.16 -4.57 4.63
CA VAL A 844 -32.28 -5.91 5.23
C VAL A 844 -33.69 -6.44 4.96
N PRO A 845 -33.93 -7.15 3.84
CA PRO A 845 -35.27 -7.56 3.42
C PRO A 845 -35.83 -8.72 4.26
N ILE A 846 -34.96 -9.55 4.85
CA ILE A 846 -35.31 -10.68 5.72
C ILE A 846 -34.51 -10.54 7.02
N MET A 847 -35.21 -10.55 8.15
CA MET A 847 -34.61 -10.42 9.48
C MET A 847 -34.75 -11.73 10.25
N PRO A 848 -33.68 -12.53 10.38
CA PRO A 848 -33.72 -13.77 11.14
C PRO A 848 -33.77 -13.51 12.66
N ARG A 849 -34.57 -14.32 13.33
CA ARG A 849 -34.73 -14.44 14.78
C ARG A 849 -34.67 -15.92 15.15
N GLU A 850 -34.42 -16.20 16.42
CA GLU A 850 -34.46 -17.56 16.97
C GLU A 850 -35.33 -17.55 18.21
N CYS A 851 -36.25 -18.50 18.31
CA CYS A 851 -37.12 -18.66 19.45
C CYS A 851 -36.32 -19.20 20.64
N ARG A 852 -36.39 -18.55 21.80
CA ARG A 852 -35.58 -18.96 22.98
C ARG A 852 -36.30 -19.92 23.92
N GLU A 853 -37.61 -20.00 23.78
CA GLU A 853 -38.53 -20.81 24.57
C GLU A 853 -39.75 -21.11 23.69
N ASP A 854 -40.51 -22.13 24.03
CA ASP A 854 -41.76 -22.42 23.30
C ASP A 854 -42.69 -21.22 23.45
N CYS A 855 -43.19 -20.68 22.34
CA CYS A 855 -44.08 -19.52 22.34
C CYS A 855 -45.15 -19.63 21.27
N GLU A 856 -46.20 -18.82 21.37
CA GLU A 856 -47.27 -18.77 20.39
C GLU A 856 -47.17 -17.46 19.56
N ILE A 857 -47.17 -17.57 18.24
CA ILE A 857 -47.20 -16.42 17.32
C ILE A 857 -48.43 -16.53 16.42
N GLY A 858 -49.41 -15.64 16.60
CA GLY A 858 -50.58 -15.55 15.73
C GLY A 858 -51.48 -16.79 15.73
N GLY A 859 -51.59 -17.51 16.85
CA GLY A 859 -52.36 -18.75 16.95
C GLY A 859 -51.55 -20.03 16.68
N PHE A 860 -50.26 -19.90 16.38
CA PHE A 860 -49.37 -21.03 16.06
C PHE A 860 -48.31 -21.24 17.12
N ASP A 861 -48.17 -22.48 17.59
CA ASP A 861 -47.10 -22.89 18.50
C ASP A 861 -45.75 -22.94 17.76
N ILE A 862 -44.79 -22.15 18.25
CA ILE A 862 -43.42 -22.04 17.76
C ILE A 862 -42.48 -22.64 18.81
N PRO A 863 -41.91 -23.82 18.57
CA PRO A 863 -40.98 -24.43 19.50
C PRO A 863 -39.72 -23.60 19.72
N LYS A 864 -39.12 -23.78 20.89
CA LYS A 864 -37.77 -23.31 21.20
C LYS A 864 -36.77 -23.73 20.12
N ASP A 865 -35.78 -22.87 19.89
CA ASP A 865 -34.70 -22.99 18.92
C ASP A 865 -35.17 -22.93 17.43
N THR A 866 -36.44 -22.58 17.18
CA THR A 866 -36.95 -22.36 15.82
C THR A 866 -36.44 -21.03 15.26
N ALA A 867 -35.88 -21.06 14.04
CA ALA A 867 -35.54 -19.86 13.28
C ALA A 867 -36.80 -19.19 12.71
N VAL A 868 -37.04 -17.93 13.07
CA VAL A 868 -38.15 -17.11 12.58
C VAL A 868 -37.61 -16.05 11.62
N LEU A 869 -38.07 -16.06 10.37
CA LEU A 869 -37.62 -15.11 9.34
C LEU A 869 -38.68 -14.04 9.11
N ILE A 870 -38.44 -12.83 9.60
CA ILE A 870 -39.36 -11.69 9.39
C ILE A 870 -39.07 -11.09 8.02
N ASN A 871 -40.04 -11.19 7.10
CA ASN A 871 -39.90 -10.68 5.73
C ASN A 871 -40.36 -9.22 5.64
N ALA A 872 -39.44 -8.30 5.94
CA ALA A 872 -39.68 -6.86 5.86
C ALA A 872 -40.06 -6.40 4.44
N TYR A 873 -39.47 -7.02 3.40
CA TYR A 873 -39.77 -6.70 2.01
C TYR A 873 -41.26 -6.90 1.67
N SER A 874 -41.86 -8.00 2.14
CA SER A 874 -43.29 -8.29 1.94
C SER A 874 -44.17 -7.42 2.82
N ILE A 875 -43.86 -7.26 4.11
CA ILE A 875 -44.65 -6.44 5.05
C ILE A 875 -44.76 -4.99 4.55
N MET A 876 -43.68 -4.41 4.04
CA MET A 876 -43.64 -3.02 3.58
C MET A 876 -44.26 -2.82 2.18
N ARG A 877 -44.80 -3.90 1.60
CA ARG A 877 -45.54 -3.95 0.32
C ARG A 877 -46.91 -4.59 0.44
N ASP A 878 -47.38 -4.80 1.67
CA ASP A 878 -48.69 -5.39 1.90
C ASP A 878 -49.78 -4.48 1.29
N PRO A 879 -50.58 -4.97 0.31
CA PRO A 879 -51.63 -4.18 -0.32
C PRO A 879 -52.79 -3.84 0.63
N GLU A 880 -52.93 -4.53 1.77
CA GLU A 880 -53.92 -4.19 2.79
C GLU A 880 -53.50 -2.97 3.62
N ILE A 881 -52.18 -2.70 3.68
CA ILE A 881 -51.59 -1.62 4.49
C ILE A 881 -51.19 -0.44 3.62
N TRP A 882 -50.63 -0.69 2.44
CA TRP A 882 -50.02 0.32 1.57
C TRP A 882 -50.79 0.47 0.26
N GLU A 883 -51.39 1.65 0.03
CA GLU A 883 -52.00 1.96 -1.26
C GLU A 883 -50.93 2.02 -2.36
N ASN A 884 -51.15 1.31 -3.47
CA ASN A 884 -50.19 1.17 -4.58
C ASN A 884 -48.78 0.74 -4.09
N PRO A 885 -48.64 -0.44 -3.47
CA PRO A 885 -47.47 -0.80 -2.67
C PRO A 885 -46.16 -0.87 -3.45
N ASN A 886 -46.22 -1.14 -4.76
CA ASN A 886 -45.05 -1.27 -5.62
C ASN A 886 -44.68 0.02 -6.36
N LYS A 887 -45.46 1.09 -6.20
CA LYS A 887 -45.21 2.38 -6.86
C LYS A 887 -44.37 3.27 -5.95
N PHE A 888 -43.32 3.89 -6.49
CA PHE A 888 -42.58 4.96 -5.81
C PHE A 888 -43.46 6.22 -5.72
N TYR A 889 -43.94 6.52 -4.52
CA TYR A 889 -44.84 7.63 -4.24
C TYR A 889 -44.49 8.34 -2.93
N PRO A 890 -43.47 9.23 -2.94
CA PRO A 890 -43.01 9.95 -1.74
C PRO A 890 -44.10 10.78 -1.06
N GLU A 891 -45.06 11.34 -1.80
CA GLU A 891 -46.08 12.24 -1.26
C GLU A 891 -46.90 11.63 -0.12
N ARG A 892 -46.97 10.29 -0.01
CA ARG A 892 -47.64 9.59 1.10
C ARG A 892 -47.06 9.93 2.48
N PHE A 893 -45.81 10.38 2.54
CA PHE A 893 -45.13 10.72 3.79
C PHE A 893 -45.18 12.22 4.13
N LEU A 894 -45.91 13.04 3.37
CA LEU A 894 -46.05 14.48 3.62
C LEU A 894 -47.19 14.84 4.58
N GLN A 895 -48.15 13.93 4.80
CA GLN A 895 -49.38 14.22 5.57
C GLN A 895 -49.27 13.88 7.07
N GLU A 896 -48.22 13.18 7.49
CA GLU A 896 -48.01 12.83 8.90
C GLU A 896 -47.08 13.83 9.59
N LYS A 897 -47.64 14.60 10.55
CA LYS A 897 -46.83 15.36 11.52
C LYS A 897 -46.05 14.35 12.36
N GLU A 898 -44.73 14.31 12.14
CA GLU A 898 -43.75 13.44 12.81
C GLU A 898 -44.02 11.93 12.65
N ILE A 899 -43.46 11.34 11.58
CA ILE A 899 -43.27 9.89 11.50
C ILE A 899 -42.35 9.48 12.66
N LYS A 900 -42.90 9.01 13.78
CA LYS A 900 -42.14 8.23 14.77
C LYS A 900 -41.81 6.87 14.17
N MET A 901 -40.84 6.85 13.25
CA MET A 901 -40.35 5.68 12.49
C MET A 901 -40.03 4.48 13.40
N GLN A 902 -39.73 4.72 14.67
CA GLN A 902 -39.33 3.69 15.63
C GLN A 902 -40.48 2.83 16.17
N ASN A 903 -41.75 3.23 15.99
CA ASN A 903 -42.91 2.52 16.56
C ASN A 903 -43.94 2.01 15.53
N ASN A 904 -43.74 2.26 14.24
CA ASN A 904 -44.64 1.76 13.20
C ASN A 904 -44.18 0.38 12.70
N LEU A 905 -44.84 -0.69 13.14
CA LEU A 905 -44.51 -2.07 12.75
C LEU A 905 -44.74 -2.36 11.26
N ASN A 906 -45.41 -1.45 10.55
CA ASN A 906 -45.62 -1.53 9.10
C ASN A 906 -44.41 -1.00 8.29
N PHE A 907 -43.44 -0.36 8.96
CA PHE A 907 -42.21 0.16 8.35
C PHE A 907 -40.98 -0.37 9.09
N LEU A 908 -40.25 -1.30 8.47
CA LEU A 908 -39.20 -2.08 9.13
C LEU A 908 -37.80 -1.88 8.54
N SER A 909 -37.51 -0.81 7.79
CA SER A 909 -36.18 -0.62 7.15
C SER A 909 -35.02 -0.58 8.14
N PHE A 910 -35.28 -0.12 9.36
CA PHE A 910 -34.33 -0.12 10.47
C PHE A 910 -34.68 -1.16 11.55
N GLY A 911 -35.60 -2.10 11.26
CA GLY A 911 -36.14 -3.03 12.24
C GLY A 911 -36.97 -2.34 13.33
N ALA A 912 -37.52 -3.14 14.25
CA ALA A 912 -38.34 -2.66 15.35
C ALA A 912 -37.97 -3.33 16.70
N GLY A 913 -38.45 -2.74 17.80
CA GLY A 913 -38.24 -3.25 19.16
C GLY A 913 -36.79 -3.15 19.64
N ARG A 914 -36.37 -4.05 20.55
CA ARG A 914 -35.03 -4.03 21.19
C ARG A 914 -33.85 -4.29 20.23
N ARG A 915 -34.15 -4.63 18.98
CA ARG A 915 -33.20 -4.92 17.91
C ARG A 915 -33.41 -4.01 16.71
N SER A 916 -34.04 -2.85 16.90
CA SER A 916 -34.00 -1.76 15.93
C SER A 916 -32.56 -1.28 15.74
N CYS A 917 -32.28 -0.72 14.57
CA CYS A 917 -30.96 -0.29 14.15
C CYS A 917 -30.50 0.88 15.02
N PRO A 918 -29.42 0.74 15.80
CA PRO A 918 -28.91 1.83 16.61
C PRO A 918 -28.33 2.98 15.75
N GLY A 919 -27.90 2.67 14.52
CA GLY A 919 -27.31 3.63 13.59
C GLY A 919 -28.33 4.39 12.72
N SER A 920 -29.64 4.25 12.93
CA SER A 920 -30.66 4.83 12.04
C SER A 920 -30.55 6.35 11.92
N HIS A 921 -30.32 7.06 13.03
CA HIS A 921 -30.19 8.52 13.04
C HIS A 921 -28.96 9.01 12.28
N LEU A 922 -27.81 8.35 12.48
CA LEU A 922 -26.58 8.68 11.76
C LEU A 922 -26.71 8.36 10.26
N ALA A 923 -27.27 7.20 9.92
CA ALA A 923 -27.51 6.81 8.53
C ALA A 923 -28.43 7.81 7.82
N LEU A 924 -29.56 8.18 8.45
CA LEU A 924 -30.49 9.16 7.89
C LEU A 924 -29.85 10.54 7.75
N SER A 925 -29.08 11.02 8.74
CA SER A 925 -28.37 12.31 8.63
C SER A 925 -27.43 12.34 7.43
N VAL A 926 -26.58 11.30 7.29
CA VAL A 926 -25.62 11.18 6.18
C VAL A 926 -26.34 11.05 4.83
N ILE A 927 -27.39 10.22 4.75
CA ILE A 927 -28.18 10.03 3.51
C ILE A 927 -28.85 11.34 3.10
N HIS A 928 -29.54 12.02 4.01
CA HIS A 928 -30.24 13.27 3.71
C HIS A 928 -29.29 14.35 3.20
N ILE A 929 -28.20 14.62 3.92
CA ILE A 929 -27.23 15.67 3.54
C ILE A 929 -26.59 15.35 2.18
N THR A 930 -26.22 14.09 1.96
CA THR A 930 -25.55 13.67 0.74
C THR A 930 -26.48 13.77 -0.48
N ILE A 931 -27.71 13.25 -0.39
CA ILE A 931 -28.69 13.32 -1.47
C ILE A 931 -29.09 14.77 -1.74
N ALA A 932 -29.32 15.57 -0.70
CA ALA A 932 -29.64 16.98 -0.86
C ALA A 932 -28.52 17.73 -1.61
N SER A 933 -27.26 17.49 -1.22
CA SER A 933 -26.10 18.09 -1.89
C SER A 933 -25.98 17.65 -3.35
N MET A 934 -26.21 16.37 -3.65
CA MET A 934 -26.18 15.82 -5.01
C MET A 934 -27.28 16.40 -5.90
N VAL A 935 -28.49 16.61 -5.36
CA VAL A 935 -29.63 17.21 -6.08
C VAL A 935 -29.44 18.72 -6.25
N GLN A 936 -28.86 19.40 -5.25
CA GLN A 936 -28.57 20.83 -5.26
C GLN A 936 -27.53 21.19 -6.33
N CYS A 937 -26.43 20.43 -6.40
CA CYS A 937 -25.25 20.81 -7.20
C CYS A 937 -25.25 20.27 -8.63
N PHE A 938 -25.94 19.17 -8.93
CA PHE A 938 -25.76 18.46 -10.20
C PHE A 938 -27.06 18.06 -10.89
N ASP A 939 -27.09 18.23 -12.21
CA ASP A 939 -27.97 17.53 -13.13
C ASP A 939 -27.36 16.17 -13.49
N TRP A 940 -28.13 15.09 -13.39
CA TRP A 940 -27.60 13.74 -13.57
C TRP A 940 -28.03 13.16 -14.92
N LYS A 941 -27.06 12.83 -15.79
CA LYS A 941 -27.30 12.14 -17.06
C LYS A 941 -26.97 10.67 -16.93
N PHE A 942 -27.93 9.80 -17.23
CA PHE A 942 -27.75 8.36 -17.16
C PHE A 942 -27.02 7.82 -18.39
N VAL A 943 -26.09 6.89 -18.20
CA VAL A 943 -25.45 6.13 -19.27
C VAL A 943 -26.19 4.80 -19.36
N GLY A 944 -27.02 4.65 -20.40
CA GLY A 944 -27.83 3.44 -20.62
C GLY A 944 -27.02 2.15 -20.64
N ASP A 945 -27.69 1.02 -20.36
CA ASP A 945 -27.16 -0.35 -20.37
C ASP A 945 -26.84 -0.91 -21.77
N GLY A 946 -26.77 -0.05 -22.79
CA GLY A 946 -26.56 -0.45 -24.19
C GLY A 946 -27.81 -0.96 -24.91
N ASN A 947 -28.97 -1.10 -24.24
CA ASN A 947 -30.21 -1.64 -24.85
C ASN A 947 -31.27 -0.57 -25.20
N GLY A 948 -30.88 0.71 -25.30
CA GLY A 948 -31.78 1.76 -25.81
C GLY A 948 -32.89 2.23 -24.86
N GLY A 949 -32.83 1.86 -23.57
CA GLY A 949 -33.75 2.36 -22.54
C GLY A 949 -33.29 3.67 -21.89
N ASN A 950 -34.16 4.69 -21.87
CA ASN A 950 -33.95 5.95 -21.13
C ASN A 950 -34.20 5.82 -19.60
N LYS A 951 -34.07 4.61 -19.01
CA LYS A 951 -34.38 4.34 -17.60
C LYS A 951 -33.29 3.50 -16.94
N VAL A 952 -33.04 3.77 -15.66
CA VAL A 952 -32.14 3.01 -14.79
C VAL A 952 -32.71 1.62 -14.54
N ASN A 953 -31.86 0.59 -14.67
CA ASN A 953 -32.22 -0.79 -14.32
C ASN A 953 -32.35 -0.93 -12.79
N MET A 954 -33.54 -1.33 -12.33
CA MET A 954 -33.90 -1.45 -10.91
C MET A 954 -33.79 -2.90 -10.38
N GLU A 955 -33.09 -3.78 -11.10
CA GLU A 955 -32.86 -5.17 -10.68
C GLU A 955 -32.01 -5.23 -9.40
N ALA A 956 -32.42 -6.07 -8.45
CA ALA A 956 -31.73 -6.26 -7.17
C ALA A 956 -30.75 -7.44 -7.24
N LYS A 957 -29.57 -7.26 -6.62
CA LYS A 957 -28.55 -8.31 -6.49
C LYS A 957 -29.01 -9.35 -5.47
N ALA A 958 -28.74 -10.63 -5.73
CA ALA A 958 -28.89 -11.68 -4.73
C ALA A 958 -27.85 -11.50 -3.61
N GLY A 959 -28.30 -11.38 -2.36
CA GLY A 959 -27.43 -11.20 -1.20
C GLY A 959 -28.19 -10.97 0.11
N MET A 960 -27.46 -10.90 1.23
CA MET A 960 -28.04 -10.58 2.55
C MET A 960 -28.48 -9.10 2.65
N THR A 961 -27.95 -8.23 1.80
CA THR A 961 -28.31 -6.82 1.69
C THR A 961 -29.00 -6.52 0.35
N PHE A 962 -30.03 -5.66 0.36
CA PHE A 962 -30.80 -5.29 -0.83
C PHE A 962 -30.08 -4.22 -1.65
N CYS A 963 -29.14 -4.62 -2.52
CA CYS A 963 -28.36 -3.73 -3.39
C CYS A 963 -28.79 -3.83 -4.86
N LEU A 964 -28.47 -2.83 -5.69
CA LEU A 964 -28.63 -2.93 -7.15
C LEU A 964 -27.76 -4.06 -7.72
N ALA A 965 -28.31 -4.82 -8.67
CA ALA A 965 -27.59 -5.85 -9.43
C ALA A 965 -26.52 -5.24 -10.33
N HIS A 966 -26.84 -4.07 -10.92
CA HIS A 966 -25.97 -3.33 -11.83
C HIS A 966 -25.56 -2.00 -11.19
N PRO A 967 -24.28 -1.60 -11.25
CA PRO A 967 -23.86 -0.31 -10.72
C PRO A 967 -24.60 0.86 -11.37
N LEU A 968 -24.98 1.86 -10.56
CA LEU A 968 -25.58 3.09 -11.08
C LEU A 968 -24.50 3.95 -11.78
N LEU A 969 -24.54 4.01 -13.11
CA LEU A 969 -23.62 4.80 -13.93
C LEU A 969 -24.27 6.13 -14.36
N CYS A 970 -23.92 7.21 -13.67
CA CYS A 970 -24.40 8.56 -13.96
C CYS A 970 -23.24 9.53 -14.23
N VAL A 971 -23.47 10.46 -15.16
CA VAL A 971 -22.60 11.60 -15.46
C VAL A 971 -23.15 12.83 -14.72
N PRO A 972 -22.42 13.40 -13.75
CA PRO A 972 -22.80 14.65 -13.12
C PRO A 972 -22.54 15.81 -14.09
N VAL A 973 -23.55 16.64 -14.30
CA VAL A 973 -23.47 17.91 -15.02
C VAL A 973 -23.66 19.02 -13.99
N LEU A 974 -22.70 19.92 -13.87
CA LEU A 974 -22.73 20.98 -12.88
C LEU A 974 -23.96 21.87 -13.09
N HIS A 975 -24.82 21.93 -12.08
CA HIS A 975 -26.01 22.78 -12.04
C HIS A 975 -25.75 24.05 -11.21
N PHE A 976 -25.08 23.89 -10.07
CA PHE A 976 -24.78 24.97 -9.13
C PHE A 976 -23.42 24.73 -8.46
N ASN A 977 -22.53 25.73 -8.47
CA ASN A 977 -21.25 25.71 -7.78
C ASN A 977 -21.29 26.60 -6.53
N PRO A 978 -21.22 26.03 -5.31
CA PRO A 978 -21.21 26.78 -4.06
C PRO A 978 -19.83 27.32 -3.66
N PHE A 979 -18.78 26.98 -4.41
CA PHE A 979 -17.41 27.39 -4.12
C PHE A 979 -17.03 28.59 -5.01
N PRO A 980 -16.55 29.73 -4.44
CA PRO A 980 -16.02 30.83 -5.23
C PRO A 980 -14.82 30.38 -6.06
N ALA A 981 -14.67 30.99 -7.24
CA ALA A 981 -13.56 30.74 -8.17
C ALA A 981 -12.20 31.17 -7.61
#